data_AF-A0AAJ7E3I2-F1
#
_entry.id   AF-A0AAJ7E3I2-F1
#
_cell.length_a   1.000
_cell.length_b   1.000
_cell.length_c   1.000
_cell.angle_alpha   90.00
_cell.angle_beta   90.00
_cell.angle_gamma   90.00
#
_symmetry.space_group_name_H-M   'P 1'
#
loop_
_entity.id
_entity.type
_entity.pdbx_description
1 polymer ?
#
loop_
_entity_poly.entity_id
_entity_poly.type
_entity_poly.pdbx_seq_one_letter_code
_entity_poly.pdbx_strand_id
1 'polypeptide(L)'
;MEEETETSVSLMNRVYYAARDGMAITLYAMLNNKEPEYSSRLISQKVLQEDGQCCSSFIVAARFGHNKVVKMLLDKFKLDIEQEGRVKFDGYIIEGASALWCAAGVGHLSVVKTLVKAGANVNHPTKTNSTPVRAACFDGRLDIVKYLTNHSANIHIANKHNNTCLMIAAYKGHLDIVSFLLENGADTNEKAQYGETALHFAAECGHCNIVRKLLEYGSKMSKNIKNMSPLISAAERARADVVECLIEHEDLIKEDVIEAYELLGASFANDKDHYCIEKAYTYLHKAMTLRFSDPNNIIYKVPNEPIPAYENWRETESIERLESIRNNQNAIHMESLTIRERILGRHNSELPQPVIYRGAVFADNARFDRCTDLWLHALHLRQMNNMSISKDLLRFSQVFSQMIHVGVELKFLQVLNVLEASVIELEKNQSKLIESDLKEDGDQSISEEVESNITTTLYILTILTKLMTLNEKGYDEIDIKKAHYLVHKLCALKMALKDGQTLLHLAVNADTPVDDFHTNDVCKFPCATTAKLLIQCGADVNAMDNERNTPLHIIVQYEKPISDFMTLHSIILDLVGADAHMDTVNSQGKTPFDAATTGVAEIILRTQTKLSLKCMAAKAVKAYNLLYCGNVPRCLESFIELHGPGLNQG
;
A
#
# COMPACT_ATOMS: atom_id res chain seq x y z
N MET A 1 6.08 -42.54 -18.32
CA MET A 1 6.70 -41.40 -17.62
C MET A 1 5.67 -40.35 -17.22
N GLU A 2 4.75 -39.92 -18.11
CA GLU A 2 3.69 -38.96 -17.75
C GLU A 2 2.61 -39.54 -16.80
N GLU A 3 2.20 -40.80 -16.96
CA GLU A 3 1.23 -41.45 -16.04
C GLU A 3 1.77 -41.70 -14.62
N GLU A 4 3.08 -41.93 -14.46
CA GLU A 4 3.72 -42.10 -13.14
C GLU A 4 3.83 -40.78 -12.37
N THR A 5 3.99 -39.66 -13.09
CA THR A 5 3.99 -38.32 -12.49
C THR A 5 2.59 -37.90 -12.04
N GLU A 6 1.56 -38.21 -12.83
CA GLU A 6 0.17 -37.82 -12.54
C GLU A 6 -0.42 -38.61 -11.35
N THR A 7 -0.11 -39.90 -11.28
CA THR A 7 -0.47 -40.76 -10.13
C THR A 7 0.24 -40.37 -8.83
N SER A 8 1.50 -39.91 -8.92
CA SER A 8 2.26 -39.41 -7.76
C SER A 8 1.70 -38.10 -7.21
N VAL A 9 1.27 -37.16 -8.07
CA VAL A 9 0.65 -35.89 -7.66
C VAL A 9 -0.74 -36.11 -7.03
N SER A 10 -1.54 -37.02 -7.60
CA SER A 10 -2.85 -37.41 -7.05
C SER A 10 -2.74 -38.00 -5.64
N LEU A 11 -1.75 -38.89 -5.43
CA LEU A 11 -1.52 -39.48 -4.11
C LEU A 11 -1.05 -38.44 -3.08
N MET A 12 -0.14 -37.53 -3.47
CA MET A 12 0.34 -36.45 -2.60
C MET A 12 -0.82 -35.60 -2.07
N ASN A 13 -1.72 -35.16 -2.96
CA ASN A 13 -2.89 -34.37 -2.57
C ASN A 13 -3.81 -35.13 -1.62
N ARG A 14 -4.01 -36.43 -1.85
CA ARG A 14 -4.83 -37.29 -0.96
C ARG A 14 -4.23 -37.43 0.43
N VAL A 15 -2.90 -37.58 0.54
CA VAL A 15 -2.19 -37.62 1.83
C VAL A 15 -2.35 -36.29 2.57
N TYR A 16 -2.16 -35.18 1.87
CA TYR A 16 -2.32 -33.83 2.43
C TYR A 16 -3.74 -33.59 2.96
N TYR A 17 -4.76 -33.85 2.15
CA TYR A 17 -6.16 -33.63 2.56
C TYR A 17 -6.61 -34.61 3.65
N ALA A 18 -6.15 -35.86 3.63
CA ALA A 18 -6.42 -36.80 4.72
C ALA A 18 -5.80 -36.33 6.04
N ALA A 19 -4.62 -35.69 6.00
CA ALA A 19 -4.01 -35.10 7.18
C ALA A 19 -4.72 -33.81 7.64
N ARG A 20 -5.10 -32.94 6.70
CA ARG A 20 -5.86 -31.70 6.92
C ARG A 20 -7.24 -31.96 7.53
N ASP A 21 -7.90 -33.05 7.14
CA ASP A 21 -9.27 -33.38 7.56
C ASP A 21 -9.31 -34.36 8.74
N GLY A 22 -8.14 -34.71 9.30
CA GLY A 22 -8.06 -35.54 10.51
C GLY A 22 -8.29 -37.03 10.31
N MET A 23 -8.21 -37.53 9.07
CA MET A 23 -8.49 -38.92 8.70
C MET A 23 -7.33 -39.87 9.03
N ALA A 24 -7.01 -40.04 10.32
CA ALA A 24 -5.83 -40.78 10.77
C ALA A 24 -5.73 -42.23 10.26
N ILE A 25 -6.85 -42.97 10.22
CA ILE A 25 -6.88 -44.37 9.75
C ILE A 25 -6.60 -44.44 8.24
N THR A 26 -7.31 -43.60 7.47
CA THR A 26 -7.17 -43.53 6.02
C THR A 26 -5.75 -43.11 5.64
N LEU A 27 -5.22 -42.09 6.31
CA LEU A 27 -3.85 -41.60 6.10
C LEU A 27 -2.82 -42.69 6.41
N TYR A 28 -2.96 -43.40 7.54
CA TYR A 28 -2.08 -44.50 7.88
C TYR A 28 -2.13 -45.62 6.83
N ALA A 29 -3.33 -46.01 6.36
CA ALA A 29 -3.50 -47.02 5.32
C ALA A 29 -2.84 -46.62 3.98
N MET A 30 -2.86 -45.33 3.63
CA MET A 30 -2.17 -44.82 2.43
C MET A 30 -0.64 -44.88 2.53
N LEU A 31 -0.09 -44.77 3.75
CA LEU A 31 1.35 -44.66 3.98
C LEU A 31 2.03 -45.98 4.42
N ASN A 32 1.35 -46.82 5.21
CA ASN A 32 1.98 -47.98 5.87
C ASN A 32 2.49 -49.07 4.91
N ASN A 33 1.86 -49.23 3.74
CA ASN A 33 2.24 -50.27 2.78
C ASN A 33 3.35 -49.83 1.81
N LYS A 34 3.96 -48.66 2.05
CA LYS A 34 4.99 -48.07 1.19
C LYS A 34 6.36 -48.12 1.87
N GLU A 35 7.40 -48.01 1.06
CA GLU A 35 8.77 -47.94 1.57
C GLU A 35 8.92 -46.75 2.56
N PRO A 36 9.61 -46.93 3.70
CA PRO A 36 9.72 -45.91 4.74
C PRO A 36 10.20 -44.55 4.22
N GLU A 37 11.23 -44.53 3.37
CA GLU A 37 11.77 -43.29 2.81
C GLU A 37 10.77 -42.58 1.89
N TYR A 38 10.02 -43.36 1.09
CA TYR A 38 8.98 -42.81 0.22
C TYR A 38 7.82 -42.21 1.02
N SER A 39 7.41 -42.88 2.11
CA SER A 39 6.38 -42.37 3.03
C SER A 39 6.83 -41.08 3.71
N SER A 40 8.07 -41.01 4.20
CA SER A 40 8.65 -39.79 4.77
C SER A 40 8.66 -38.65 3.75
N ARG A 41 9.05 -38.92 2.50
CA ARG A 41 9.03 -37.92 1.44
C ARG A 41 7.61 -37.41 1.15
N LEU A 42 6.61 -38.29 1.09
CA LEU A 42 5.21 -37.90 0.88
C LEU A 42 4.66 -37.03 2.02
N ILE A 43 5.00 -37.36 3.27
CA ILE A 43 4.57 -36.57 4.44
C ILE A 43 5.19 -35.18 4.39
N SER A 44 6.48 -35.08 4.03
CA SER A 44 7.27 -33.85 4.03
C SER A 44 7.06 -32.97 2.79
N GLN A 45 6.44 -33.51 1.74
CA GLN A 45 6.19 -32.76 0.52
C GLN A 45 5.18 -31.64 0.78
N LYS A 46 5.49 -30.43 0.29
CA LYS A 46 4.65 -29.25 0.48
C LYS A 46 3.59 -29.20 -0.63
N VAL A 47 2.34 -28.93 -0.25
CA VAL A 47 1.24 -28.77 -1.20
C VAL A 47 0.84 -27.30 -1.25
N LEU A 48 0.91 -26.69 -2.44
CA LEU A 48 0.44 -25.34 -2.70
C LEU A 48 -1.09 -25.34 -2.84
N GLN A 49 -1.76 -24.46 -2.11
CA GLN A 49 -3.18 -24.22 -2.15
C GLN A 49 -3.46 -22.89 -2.88
N GLU A 50 -4.69 -22.73 -3.38
CA GLU A 50 -5.13 -21.52 -4.09
C GLU A 50 -5.01 -20.24 -3.24
N ASP A 51 -5.11 -20.37 -1.92
CA ASP A 51 -5.04 -19.26 -0.97
C ASP A 51 -3.59 -18.82 -0.63
N GLY A 52 -2.59 -19.38 -1.31
CA GLY A 52 -1.17 -19.09 -1.14
C GLY A 52 -0.47 -19.95 -0.07
N GLN A 53 -1.21 -20.80 0.66
CA GLN A 53 -0.64 -21.71 1.63
C GLN A 53 0.19 -22.80 0.95
N CYS A 54 1.38 -23.08 1.49
CA CYS A 54 2.27 -24.13 0.99
C CYS A 54 2.97 -24.83 2.17
N CYS A 55 2.40 -25.93 2.65
CA CYS A 55 2.91 -26.65 3.82
C CYS A 55 2.77 -28.16 3.67
N SER A 56 3.45 -28.90 4.54
CA SER A 56 3.46 -30.37 4.51
C SER A 56 2.23 -30.96 5.22
N SER A 57 1.98 -32.26 4.99
CA SER A 57 0.88 -33.00 5.61
C SER A 57 0.98 -33.00 7.15
N PHE A 58 2.21 -32.98 7.67
CA PHE A 58 2.47 -32.89 9.11
C PHE A 58 2.08 -31.52 9.68
N ILE A 59 2.49 -30.43 9.02
CA ILE A 59 2.19 -29.06 9.46
C ILE A 59 0.68 -28.79 9.39
N VAL A 60 0.00 -29.21 8.32
CA VAL A 60 -1.43 -28.97 8.17
C VAL A 60 -2.23 -29.72 9.25
N ALA A 61 -1.87 -30.96 9.59
CA ALA A 61 -2.51 -31.71 10.67
C ALA A 61 -2.35 -31.02 12.03
N ALA A 62 -1.17 -30.44 12.31
CA ALA A 62 -0.92 -29.69 13.53
C ALA A 62 -1.71 -28.38 13.58
N ARG A 63 -1.78 -27.66 12.47
CA ARG A 63 -2.53 -26.41 12.31
C ARG A 63 -4.04 -26.58 12.53
N PHE A 64 -4.63 -27.68 12.08
CA PHE A 64 -6.06 -27.99 12.29
C PHE A 64 -6.34 -28.78 13.58
N GLY A 65 -5.33 -29.00 14.42
CA GLY A 65 -5.54 -29.56 15.76
C GLY A 65 -5.77 -31.08 15.77
N HIS A 66 -5.41 -31.79 14.71
CA HIS A 66 -5.63 -33.23 14.58
C HIS A 66 -4.59 -34.05 15.34
N ASN A 67 -4.67 -34.01 16.68
CA ASN A 67 -3.70 -34.67 17.56
C ASN A 67 -3.54 -36.17 17.30
N LYS A 68 -4.60 -36.87 16.89
CA LYS A 68 -4.53 -38.30 16.50
C LYS A 68 -3.67 -38.51 15.26
N VAL A 69 -3.79 -37.63 14.26
CA VAL A 69 -2.96 -37.66 13.05
C VAL A 69 -1.51 -37.34 13.40
N VAL A 70 -1.27 -36.24 14.12
CA VAL A 70 0.08 -35.81 14.53
C VAL A 70 0.78 -36.91 15.31
N LYS A 71 0.11 -37.50 16.31
CA LYS A 71 0.66 -38.61 17.09
C LYS A 71 0.96 -39.84 16.23
N MET A 72 0.03 -40.22 15.35
CA MET A 72 0.23 -41.36 14.44
C MET A 72 1.44 -41.13 13.53
N LEU A 73 1.58 -39.92 12.96
CA LEU A 73 2.70 -39.59 12.09
C LEU A 73 4.04 -39.69 12.84
N LEU A 74 4.12 -39.13 14.05
CA LEU A 74 5.31 -39.17 14.90
C LEU A 74 5.67 -40.60 15.37
N ASP A 75 4.67 -41.40 15.75
CA ASP A 75 4.89 -42.73 16.32
C ASP A 75 5.26 -43.78 15.24
N LYS A 76 4.83 -43.59 13.99
CA LYS A 76 4.92 -44.60 12.93
C LYS A 76 5.87 -44.27 11.79
N PHE A 77 6.24 -43.00 11.61
CA PHE A 77 7.07 -42.57 10.49
C PHE A 77 8.26 -41.74 10.97
N LYS A 78 9.39 -41.88 10.27
CA LYS A 78 10.57 -41.05 10.52
C LYS A 78 10.38 -39.73 9.77
N LEU A 79 10.05 -38.66 10.49
CA LEU A 79 9.86 -37.33 9.92
C LEU A 79 10.72 -36.30 10.65
N ASP A 80 11.16 -35.29 9.92
CA ASP A 80 11.75 -34.10 10.51
C ASP A 80 10.64 -33.28 11.17
N ILE A 81 10.72 -33.08 12.49
CA ILE A 81 9.70 -32.36 13.26
C ILE A 81 9.78 -30.85 12.99
N GLU A 82 10.94 -30.36 12.58
CA GLU A 82 11.24 -28.94 12.36
C GLU A 82 10.97 -28.50 10.91
N GLN A 83 10.19 -29.29 10.16
CA GLN A 83 9.74 -28.89 8.83
C GLN A 83 9.03 -27.54 8.87
N GLU A 84 9.39 -26.68 7.92
CA GLU A 84 8.81 -25.36 7.76
C GLU A 84 7.82 -25.28 6.60
N GLY A 85 6.73 -24.55 6.81
CA GLY A 85 5.73 -24.25 5.81
C GLY A 85 5.50 -22.75 5.63
N ARG A 86 4.81 -22.43 4.53
CA ARG A 86 4.13 -21.16 4.30
C ARG A 86 2.66 -21.36 4.70
N VAL A 87 2.19 -20.69 5.74
CA VAL A 87 0.83 -20.87 6.29
C VAL A 87 0.08 -19.55 6.36
N LYS A 88 -1.25 -19.60 6.19
CA LYS A 88 -2.09 -18.41 6.26
C LYS A 88 -2.68 -18.23 7.68
N PHE A 89 -2.54 -17.06 8.28
CA PHE A 89 -3.12 -16.71 9.59
C PHE A 89 -3.78 -15.33 9.48
N ASP A 90 -5.07 -15.23 9.79
CA ASP A 90 -5.86 -13.98 9.71
C ASP A 90 -5.68 -13.20 8.39
N GLY A 91 -5.58 -13.93 7.27
CA GLY A 91 -5.38 -13.35 5.94
C GLY A 91 -3.91 -13.11 5.56
N TYR A 92 -2.97 -13.17 6.50
CA TYR A 92 -1.54 -12.98 6.26
C TYR A 92 -0.81 -14.28 5.99
N ILE A 93 0.18 -14.24 5.09
CA ILE A 93 1.07 -15.37 4.81
C ILE A 93 2.28 -15.30 5.73
N ILE A 94 2.51 -16.39 6.48
CA ILE A 94 3.64 -16.57 7.38
C ILE A 94 4.57 -17.63 6.82
N GLU A 95 5.82 -17.27 6.59
CA GLU A 95 6.86 -18.19 6.12
C GLU A 95 7.75 -18.70 7.24
N GLY A 96 8.26 -19.92 7.10
CA GLY A 96 9.12 -20.56 8.09
C GLY A 96 8.35 -21.12 9.30
N ALA A 97 7.03 -21.33 9.17
CA ALA A 97 6.21 -21.80 10.28
C ALA A 97 6.36 -23.31 10.49
N SER A 98 6.80 -23.72 11.69
CA SER A 98 6.84 -25.12 12.10
C SER A 98 5.45 -25.63 12.53
N ALA A 99 5.31 -26.95 12.67
CA ALA A 99 4.10 -27.56 13.19
C ALA A 99 3.76 -27.06 14.61
N LEU A 100 4.79 -26.85 15.45
CA LEU A 100 4.61 -26.34 16.82
C LEU A 100 4.14 -24.88 16.81
N TRP A 101 4.73 -24.04 15.96
CA TRP A 101 4.30 -22.66 15.79
C TRP A 101 2.82 -22.58 15.38
N CYS A 102 2.41 -23.39 14.39
CA CYS A 102 1.02 -23.42 13.94
C CYS A 102 0.05 -23.87 15.03
N ALA A 103 0.37 -24.96 15.74
CA ALA A 103 -0.49 -25.46 16.82
C ALA A 103 -0.60 -24.48 17.99
N ALA A 104 0.47 -23.75 18.30
CA ALA A 104 0.47 -22.72 19.33
C ALA A 104 -0.36 -21.50 18.95
N GLY A 105 -0.22 -21.02 17.70
CA GLY A 105 -0.94 -19.84 17.20
C GLY A 105 -2.43 -20.02 16.94
N VAL A 106 -2.94 -21.26 16.84
CA VAL A 106 -4.39 -21.56 16.71
C VAL A 106 -5.00 -22.03 18.04
N GLY A 107 -4.18 -22.30 19.06
CA GLY A 107 -4.68 -22.69 20.37
C GLY A 107 -4.89 -24.19 20.57
N HIS A 108 -4.18 -25.05 19.85
CA HIS A 108 -4.30 -26.51 19.96
C HIS A 108 -3.37 -27.12 21.02
N LEU A 109 -3.67 -26.90 22.30
CA LEU A 109 -2.85 -27.35 23.43
C LEU A 109 -2.50 -28.85 23.39
N SER A 110 -3.42 -29.71 22.96
CA SER A 110 -3.17 -31.16 22.89
C SER A 110 -2.08 -31.51 21.87
N VAL A 111 -2.07 -30.83 20.72
CA VAL A 111 -1.04 -30.97 19.69
C VAL A 111 0.28 -30.38 20.17
N VAL A 112 0.27 -29.19 20.78
CA VAL A 112 1.46 -28.57 21.39
C VAL A 112 2.13 -29.53 22.37
N LYS A 113 1.36 -30.13 23.28
CA LYS A 113 1.86 -31.13 24.23
C LYS A 113 2.51 -32.33 23.54
N THR A 114 1.89 -32.84 22.48
CA THR A 114 2.42 -33.97 21.71
C THR A 114 3.74 -33.61 21.01
N LEU A 115 3.80 -32.46 20.34
CA LEU A 115 4.99 -32.01 19.62
C LEU A 115 6.17 -31.75 20.56
N VAL A 116 5.94 -31.05 21.68
CA VAL A 116 7.00 -30.78 22.68
C VAL A 116 7.52 -32.09 23.29
N LYS A 117 6.64 -33.05 23.60
CA LYS A 117 7.06 -34.38 24.09
C LYS A 117 7.86 -35.18 23.07
N ALA A 118 7.61 -34.95 21.78
CA ALA A 118 8.36 -35.55 20.69
C ALA A 118 9.70 -34.85 20.41
N GLY A 119 10.04 -33.79 21.14
CA GLY A 119 11.32 -33.09 21.03
C GLY A 119 11.30 -31.89 20.08
N ALA A 120 10.12 -31.36 19.73
CA ALA A 120 10.03 -30.15 18.92
C ALA A 120 10.76 -28.96 19.59
N ASN A 121 11.48 -28.17 18.80
CA ASN A 121 12.17 -26.98 19.28
C ASN A 121 11.14 -25.90 19.69
N VAL A 122 10.98 -25.71 21.00
CA VAL A 122 10.04 -24.74 21.61
C VAL A 122 10.31 -23.27 21.21
N ASN A 123 11.51 -22.97 20.70
CA ASN A 123 11.93 -21.64 20.29
C ASN A 123 12.11 -21.51 18.77
N HIS A 124 11.66 -22.49 17.97
CA HIS A 124 11.82 -22.44 16.52
C HIS A 124 11.16 -21.18 15.92
N PRO A 125 11.93 -20.25 15.34
CA PRO A 125 11.39 -19.00 14.81
C PRO A 125 10.77 -19.20 13.43
N THR A 126 9.81 -18.36 13.07
CA THR A 126 9.45 -18.13 11.65
C THR A 126 10.51 -17.27 10.96
N LYS A 127 10.38 -17.03 9.64
CA LYS A 127 11.26 -16.07 8.92
C LYS A 127 11.19 -14.63 9.47
N THR A 128 10.14 -14.27 10.19
CA THR A 128 10.03 -12.97 10.89
C THR A 128 10.55 -13.03 12.33
N ASN A 129 11.27 -14.08 12.70
CA ASN A 129 11.71 -14.36 14.06
C ASN A 129 10.56 -14.51 15.08
N SER A 130 9.39 -14.99 14.66
CA SER A 130 8.25 -15.23 15.57
C SER A 130 8.35 -16.61 16.19
N THR A 131 8.43 -16.71 17.53
CA THR A 131 8.46 -17.99 18.25
C THR A 131 7.07 -18.58 18.48
N PRO A 132 6.95 -19.88 18.80
CA PRO A 132 5.66 -20.50 19.15
C PRO A 132 4.99 -19.84 20.36
N VAL A 133 5.77 -19.42 21.37
CA VAL A 133 5.23 -18.69 22.53
C VAL A 133 4.68 -17.32 22.13
N ARG A 134 5.35 -16.61 21.19
CA ARG A 134 4.82 -15.35 20.63
C ARG A 134 3.50 -15.58 19.90
N ALA A 135 3.37 -16.67 19.13
CA ALA A 135 2.12 -17.02 18.45
C ALA A 135 0.98 -17.29 19.44
N ALA A 136 1.25 -18.02 20.53
CA ALA A 136 0.27 -18.24 21.59
C ALA A 136 -0.12 -16.94 22.34
N CYS A 137 0.83 -16.03 22.53
CA CYS A 137 0.56 -14.68 23.07
C CYS A 137 -0.32 -13.84 22.15
N PHE A 138 -0.21 -14.00 20.82
CA PHE A 138 -1.08 -13.31 19.87
C PHE A 138 -2.53 -13.79 19.95
N ASP A 139 -2.74 -15.11 20.04
CA ASP A 139 -4.07 -15.73 20.07
C ASP A 139 -4.78 -15.62 21.44
N GLY A 140 -4.03 -15.38 22.53
CA GLY A 140 -4.60 -15.26 23.88
C GLY A 140 -4.68 -16.58 24.64
N ARG A 141 -3.76 -17.51 24.36
CA ARG A 141 -3.77 -18.87 24.92
C ARG A 141 -2.84 -19.02 26.11
N LEU A 142 -3.26 -18.51 27.27
CA LEU A 142 -2.46 -18.56 28.51
C LEU A 142 -2.04 -19.99 28.89
N ASP A 143 -2.90 -20.98 28.64
CA ASP A 143 -2.63 -22.40 28.88
C ASP A 143 -1.43 -22.91 28.07
N ILE A 144 -1.31 -22.48 26.82
CA ILE A 144 -0.19 -22.79 25.93
C ILE A 144 1.05 -21.98 26.29
N VAL A 145 0.91 -20.68 26.57
CA VAL A 145 2.02 -19.83 27.01
C VAL A 145 2.69 -20.44 28.25
N LYS A 146 1.90 -20.77 29.29
CA LYS A 146 2.39 -21.44 30.49
C LYS A 146 3.07 -22.77 30.19
N TYR A 147 2.45 -23.60 29.33
CA TYR A 147 3.03 -24.89 28.98
C TYR A 147 4.38 -24.74 28.27
N LEU A 148 4.49 -23.86 27.28
CA LEU A 148 5.71 -23.62 26.54
C LEU A 148 6.81 -23.03 27.44
N THR A 149 6.50 -22.04 28.28
CA THR A 149 7.47 -21.46 29.23
C THR A 149 7.98 -22.52 30.22
N ASN A 150 7.12 -23.40 30.72
CA ASN A 150 7.52 -24.53 31.58
C ASN A 150 8.41 -25.57 30.86
N HIS A 151 8.50 -25.52 29.54
CA HIS A 151 9.38 -26.35 28.71
C HIS A 151 10.48 -25.51 28.04
N SER A 152 10.94 -24.46 28.71
CA SER A 152 12.10 -23.64 28.32
C SER A 152 11.88 -22.77 27.07
N ALA A 153 10.64 -22.39 26.75
CA ALA A 153 10.39 -21.34 25.77
C ALA A 153 10.86 -19.98 26.30
N ASN A 154 11.63 -19.26 25.49
CA ASN A 154 12.18 -17.96 25.83
C ASN A 154 11.21 -16.83 25.45
N ILE A 155 10.63 -16.18 26.45
CA ILE A 155 9.67 -15.08 26.27
C ILE A 155 10.31 -13.77 25.78
N HIS A 156 11.65 -13.67 25.84
CA HIS A 156 12.42 -12.49 25.44
C HIS A 156 12.80 -12.48 23.95
N ILE A 157 12.56 -13.56 23.21
CA ILE A 157 12.81 -13.56 21.76
C ILE A 157 11.75 -12.71 21.07
N ALA A 158 12.18 -11.55 20.57
CA ALA A 158 11.35 -10.64 19.79
C ALA A 158 11.35 -11.01 18.30
N ASN A 159 10.34 -10.54 17.56
CA ASN A 159 10.33 -10.68 16.10
C ASN A 159 11.37 -9.76 15.42
N LYS A 160 11.45 -9.80 14.09
CA LYS A 160 12.38 -8.97 13.29
C LYS A 160 12.21 -7.45 13.45
N HIS A 161 11.13 -7.00 14.08
CA HIS A 161 10.80 -5.61 14.37
C HIS A 161 10.94 -5.29 15.87
N ASN A 162 11.68 -6.11 16.62
CA ASN A 162 11.85 -6.02 18.07
C ASN A 162 10.51 -6.03 18.85
N ASN A 163 9.44 -6.60 18.28
CA ASN A 163 8.19 -6.75 19.02
C ASN A 163 8.24 -7.99 19.91
N THR A 164 8.16 -7.78 21.23
CA THR A 164 8.25 -8.82 22.27
C THR A 164 6.92 -9.54 22.49
N CYS A 165 6.94 -10.67 23.23
CA CYS A 165 5.71 -11.35 23.68
C CYS A 165 4.81 -10.44 24.51
N LEU A 166 5.40 -9.59 25.36
CA LEU A 166 4.66 -8.63 26.20
C LEU A 166 3.95 -7.58 25.33
N MET A 167 4.64 -7.03 24.33
CA MET A 167 4.04 -6.05 23.41
C MET A 167 2.84 -6.60 22.66
N ILE A 168 2.92 -7.83 22.12
CA ILE A 168 1.80 -8.39 21.35
C ILE A 168 0.61 -8.77 22.24
N ALA A 169 0.86 -9.28 23.45
CA ALA A 169 -0.19 -9.53 24.42
C ALA A 169 -0.87 -8.22 24.87
N ALA A 170 -0.08 -7.16 25.08
CA ALA A 170 -0.57 -5.83 25.41
C ALA A 170 -1.42 -5.23 24.28
N TYR A 171 -0.96 -5.31 23.03
CA TYR A 171 -1.70 -4.88 21.85
C TYR A 171 -3.05 -5.62 21.72
N LYS A 172 -3.05 -6.95 21.89
CA LYS A 172 -4.25 -7.79 21.73
C LYS A 172 -5.22 -7.73 22.91
N GLY A 173 -4.83 -7.16 24.04
CA GLY A 173 -5.72 -7.02 25.20
C GLY A 173 -5.72 -8.20 26.17
N HIS A 174 -4.73 -9.10 26.09
CA HIS A 174 -4.69 -10.33 26.88
C HIS A 174 -4.04 -10.09 28.26
N LEU A 175 -4.82 -9.51 29.19
CA LEU A 175 -4.35 -9.10 30.52
C LEU A 175 -3.73 -10.25 31.35
N ASP A 176 -4.28 -11.45 31.23
CA ASP A 176 -3.84 -12.64 31.94
C ASP A 176 -2.46 -13.12 31.45
N ILE A 177 -2.20 -13.02 30.15
CA ILE A 177 -0.88 -13.26 29.54
C ILE A 177 0.09 -12.14 29.90
N VAL A 178 -0.33 -10.87 29.83
CA VAL A 178 0.50 -9.74 30.27
C VAL A 178 0.97 -9.96 31.71
N SER A 179 0.05 -10.29 32.62
CA SER A 179 0.36 -10.53 34.03
C SER A 179 1.36 -11.69 34.18
N PHE A 180 1.13 -12.81 33.49
CA PHE A 180 2.04 -13.95 33.50
C PHE A 180 3.44 -13.60 32.98
N LEU A 181 3.54 -12.85 31.87
CA LEU A 181 4.83 -12.46 31.30
C LEU A 181 5.61 -11.53 32.24
N LEU A 182 4.92 -10.58 32.88
CA LEU A 182 5.52 -9.67 33.87
C LEU A 182 6.01 -10.42 35.12
N GLU A 183 5.22 -11.37 35.63
CA GLU A 183 5.62 -12.26 36.73
C GLU A 183 6.84 -13.13 36.38
N ASN A 184 7.05 -13.41 35.09
CA ASN A 184 8.20 -14.15 34.58
C ASN A 184 9.34 -13.23 34.07
N GLY A 185 9.36 -11.96 34.50
CA GLY A 185 10.49 -11.06 34.28
C GLY A 185 10.56 -10.41 32.90
N ALA A 186 9.46 -10.34 32.15
CA ALA A 186 9.43 -9.57 30.91
C ALA A 186 9.68 -8.07 31.19
N ASP A 187 10.63 -7.47 30.47
CA ASP A 187 10.93 -6.04 30.58
C ASP A 187 9.83 -5.21 29.90
N THR A 188 9.24 -4.29 30.67
CA THR A 188 8.18 -3.38 30.23
C THR A 188 8.66 -2.24 29.33
N ASN A 189 9.96 -1.93 29.39
CA ASN A 189 10.58 -0.78 28.74
C ASN A 189 11.34 -1.15 27.46
N GLU A 190 11.29 -2.41 27.05
CA GLU A 190 11.77 -2.84 25.73
C GLU A 190 11.11 -2.03 24.61
N LYS A 191 11.90 -1.76 23.56
CA LYS A 191 11.48 -0.91 22.44
C LYS A 191 11.42 -1.70 21.14
N ALA A 192 10.28 -1.60 20.48
CA ALA A 192 10.10 -2.05 19.11
C ALA A 192 10.95 -1.21 18.15
N GLN A 193 10.94 -1.57 16.86
CA GLN A 193 11.73 -0.92 15.82
C GLN A 193 11.55 0.61 15.76
N TYR A 194 10.34 1.12 16.02
CA TYR A 194 10.05 2.56 16.00
C TYR A 194 9.94 3.15 17.41
N GLY A 195 10.53 2.49 18.40
CA GLY A 195 10.63 2.97 19.77
C GLY A 195 9.38 2.77 20.62
N GLU A 196 8.34 2.10 20.11
CA GLU A 196 7.13 1.78 20.87
C GLU A 196 7.43 0.74 21.96
N THR A 197 6.77 0.89 23.10
CA THR A 197 6.84 -0.04 24.24
C THR A 197 5.51 -0.78 24.39
N ALA A 198 5.45 -1.79 25.27
CA ALA A 198 4.17 -2.43 25.59
C ALA A 198 3.09 -1.43 26.06
N LEU A 199 3.51 -0.35 26.74
CA LEU A 199 2.61 0.71 27.20
C LEU A 199 2.03 1.52 26.04
N HIS A 200 2.78 1.77 24.96
CA HIS A 200 2.25 2.42 23.76
C HIS A 200 1.13 1.58 23.13
N PHE A 201 1.39 0.28 22.90
CA PHE A 201 0.41 -0.61 22.29
C PHE A 201 -0.87 -0.75 23.11
N ALA A 202 -0.74 -0.90 24.44
CA ALA A 202 -1.89 -0.94 25.34
C ALA A 202 -2.68 0.37 25.32
N ALA A 203 -1.96 1.51 25.25
CA ALA A 203 -2.55 2.83 25.26
C ALA A 203 -3.33 3.15 23.99
N GLU A 204 -2.77 2.85 22.81
CA GLU A 204 -3.43 3.04 21.50
C GLU A 204 -4.70 2.18 21.37
N CYS A 205 -4.66 0.96 21.91
CA CYS A 205 -5.76 0.00 21.82
C CYS A 205 -6.82 0.18 22.91
N GLY A 206 -6.61 1.08 23.88
CA GLY A 206 -7.61 1.39 24.91
C GLY A 206 -7.65 0.41 26.09
N HIS A 207 -6.59 -0.38 26.30
CA HIS A 207 -6.59 -1.45 27.30
C HIS A 207 -6.21 -0.94 28.71
N CYS A 208 -7.09 -0.18 29.37
CA CYS A 208 -6.83 0.47 30.66
C CYS A 208 -6.28 -0.47 31.75
N ASN A 209 -6.78 -1.70 31.85
CA ASN A 209 -6.31 -2.64 32.86
C ASN A 209 -4.87 -3.11 32.60
N ILE A 210 -4.47 -3.23 31.34
CA ILE A 210 -3.09 -3.55 30.96
C ILE A 210 -2.20 -2.33 31.19
N VAL A 211 -2.66 -1.12 30.87
CA VAL A 211 -1.95 0.13 31.16
C VAL A 211 -1.61 0.23 32.65
N ARG A 212 -2.60 0.04 33.55
CA ARG A 212 -2.36 0.00 34.99
C ARG A 212 -1.34 -1.06 35.38
N LYS A 213 -1.51 -2.28 34.87
CA LYS A 213 -0.61 -3.40 35.18
C LYS A 213 0.84 -3.14 34.75
N LEU A 214 1.02 -2.49 33.59
CA LEU A 214 2.32 -2.10 33.08
C LEU A 214 2.98 -1.01 33.93
N LEU A 215 2.21 -0.01 34.38
CA LEU A 215 2.70 1.04 35.29
C LEU A 215 3.09 0.49 36.66
N GLU A 216 2.32 -0.45 37.22
CA GLU A 216 2.67 -1.18 38.45
C GLU A 216 4.05 -1.87 38.35
N TYR A 217 4.44 -2.30 37.14
CA TYR A 217 5.72 -2.94 36.85
C TYR A 217 6.78 -1.96 36.29
N GLY A 218 6.64 -0.66 36.58
CA GLY A 218 7.67 0.34 36.30
C GLY A 218 7.81 0.73 34.82
N SER A 219 6.74 0.63 34.04
CA SER A 219 6.74 1.15 32.66
C SER A 219 6.93 2.66 32.63
N LYS A 220 7.84 3.13 31.77
CA LYS A 220 8.07 4.55 31.54
C LYS A 220 7.21 5.08 30.39
N MET A 221 6.71 6.30 30.52
CA MET A 221 5.98 7.01 29.47
C MET A 221 6.92 7.70 28.45
N SER A 222 8.02 7.04 28.07
CA SER A 222 9.00 7.63 27.14
C SER A 222 8.43 7.81 25.73
N LYS A 223 8.87 8.85 25.01
CA LYS A 223 8.46 9.08 23.62
C LYS A 223 9.09 8.05 22.65
N ASN A 224 8.32 7.63 21.65
CA ASN A 224 8.78 6.83 20.51
C ASN A 224 9.49 7.70 19.45
N ILE A 225 9.89 7.14 18.30
CA ILE A 225 10.59 7.93 17.25
C ILE A 225 9.70 8.98 16.59
N LYS A 226 8.37 8.81 16.65
CA LYS A 226 7.37 9.79 16.18
C LYS A 226 7.13 10.90 17.21
N ASN A 227 7.96 10.96 18.26
CA ASN A 227 7.85 11.90 19.38
C ASN A 227 6.53 11.77 20.17
N MET A 228 5.87 10.60 20.12
CA MET A 228 4.64 10.34 20.85
C MET A 228 4.96 9.53 22.11
N SER A 229 4.51 10.02 23.27
CA SER A 229 4.45 9.20 24.49
C SER A 229 3.22 8.28 24.44
N PRO A 230 3.09 7.29 25.34
CA PRO A 230 1.86 6.51 25.46
C PRO A 230 0.61 7.38 25.71
N LEU A 231 0.77 8.48 26.46
CA LEU A 231 -0.31 9.44 26.72
C LEU A 231 -0.77 10.14 25.44
N ILE A 232 0.17 10.65 24.64
CA ILE A 232 -0.13 11.28 23.34
C ILE A 232 -0.72 10.25 22.37
N SER A 233 -0.23 9.01 22.38
CA SER A 233 -0.75 7.93 21.53
C SER A 233 -2.20 7.55 21.89
N ALA A 234 -2.54 7.52 23.18
CA ALA A 234 -3.92 7.34 23.65
C ALA A 234 -4.83 8.52 23.24
N ALA A 235 -4.37 9.75 23.46
CA ALA A 235 -5.10 10.96 23.08
C ALA A 235 -5.38 10.99 21.58
N GLU A 236 -4.37 10.63 20.78
CA GLU A 236 -4.44 10.56 19.34
C GLU A 236 -5.46 9.52 18.83
N ARG A 237 -5.59 8.40 19.53
CA ARG A 237 -6.57 7.34 19.22
C ARG A 237 -7.92 7.52 19.93
N ALA A 238 -8.20 8.71 20.45
CA ALA A 238 -9.42 9.05 21.18
C ALA A 238 -9.73 8.11 22.39
N ARG A 239 -8.69 7.56 23.04
CA ARG A 239 -8.81 6.65 24.18
C ARG A 239 -8.93 7.42 25.50
N ALA A 240 -10.05 8.10 25.68
CA ALA A 240 -10.32 8.94 26.85
C ALA A 240 -10.04 8.24 28.20
N ASP A 241 -10.54 7.01 28.38
CA ASP A 241 -10.37 6.26 29.64
C ASP A 241 -8.91 5.92 29.94
N VAL A 242 -8.10 5.72 28.89
CA VAL A 242 -6.64 5.52 29.04
C VAL A 242 -5.95 6.84 29.35
N VAL A 243 -6.34 7.93 28.71
CA VAL A 243 -5.78 9.27 28.98
C VAL A 243 -5.98 9.63 30.45
N GLU A 244 -7.20 9.50 30.98
CA GLU A 244 -7.47 9.74 32.41
C GLU A 244 -6.65 8.79 33.29
N CYS A 245 -6.59 7.50 32.96
CA CYS A 245 -5.80 6.50 33.71
C CYS A 245 -4.29 6.80 33.74
N LEU A 246 -3.73 7.33 32.65
CA LEU A 246 -2.31 7.70 32.58
C LEU A 246 -2.04 8.99 33.37
N ILE A 247 -2.97 9.95 33.34
CA ILE A 247 -2.87 11.24 34.04
C ILE A 247 -2.95 11.08 35.57
N GLU A 248 -3.64 10.06 36.06
CA GLU A 248 -3.68 9.72 37.48
C GLU A 248 -2.29 9.30 38.06
N HIS A 249 -1.30 9.00 37.21
CA HIS A 249 0.04 8.62 37.65
C HIS A 249 0.94 9.85 37.92
N GLU A 250 1.69 9.84 39.02
CA GLU A 250 2.30 11.04 39.65
C GLU A 250 3.46 11.74 38.88
N ASP A 251 3.89 11.23 37.71
CA ASP A 251 5.13 11.65 37.04
C ASP A 251 4.94 12.61 35.85
N LEU A 252 3.75 13.17 35.65
CA LEU A 252 3.45 14.01 34.49
C LEU A 252 3.56 15.51 34.79
N ILE A 253 4.24 16.23 33.90
CA ILE A 253 4.23 17.70 33.92
C ILE A 253 2.91 18.23 33.38
N LYS A 254 2.49 19.38 33.87
CA LYS A 254 1.18 19.98 33.58
C LYS A 254 0.99 20.25 32.08
N GLU A 255 2.05 20.63 31.39
CA GLU A 255 2.08 20.88 29.95
C GLU A 255 1.71 19.64 29.14
N ASP A 256 2.28 18.47 29.45
CA ASP A 256 2.00 17.21 28.76
C ASP A 256 0.52 16.80 28.95
N VAL A 257 -0.03 17.04 30.15
CA VAL A 257 -1.46 16.79 30.45
C VAL A 257 -2.36 17.70 29.62
N ILE A 258 -2.01 18.98 29.50
CA ILE A 258 -2.74 19.95 28.69
C ILE A 258 -2.72 19.53 27.22
N GLU A 259 -1.54 19.22 26.67
CA GLU A 259 -1.40 18.77 25.28
C GLU A 259 -2.17 17.47 25.03
N ALA A 260 -2.16 16.53 25.97
CA ALA A 260 -2.94 15.30 25.86
C ALA A 260 -4.45 15.58 25.79
N TYR A 261 -4.99 16.49 26.61
CA TYR A 261 -6.40 16.86 26.53
C TYR A 261 -6.74 17.65 25.27
N GLU A 262 -5.87 18.57 24.84
CA GLU A 262 -6.05 19.30 23.58
C GLU A 262 -6.09 18.33 22.39
N LEU A 263 -5.14 17.41 22.32
CA LEU A 263 -5.09 16.40 21.26
C LEU A 263 -6.27 15.43 21.35
N LEU A 264 -6.65 14.98 22.56
CA LEU A 264 -7.82 14.13 22.75
C LEU A 264 -9.10 14.81 22.25
N GLY A 265 -9.28 16.08 22.59
CA GLY A 265 -10.37 16.89 22.07
C GLY A 265 -10.33 16.99 20.54
N ALA A 266 -9.14 17.23 19.98
CA ALA A 266 -8.95 17.29 18.54
C ALA A 266 -9.23 15.96 17.82
N SER A 267 -8.90 14.83 18.43
CA SER A 267 -9.23 13.49 17.95
C SER A 267 -10.74 13.27 17.89
N PHE A 268 -11.48 13.58 18.96
CA PHE A 268 -12.94 13.48 18.94
C PHE A 268 -13.61 14.34 17.86
N ALA A 269 -12.99 15.44 17.44
CA ALA A 269 -13.53 16.32 16.40
C ALA A 269 -13.32 15.79 14.98
N ASN A 270 -12.27 15.01 14.71
CA ASN A 270 -11.86 14.65 13.34
C ASN A 270 -11.43 13.17 13.19
N ASP A 271 -11.82 12.30 14.12
CA ASP A 271 -11.69 10.85 13.99
C ASP A 271 -12.99 10.24 13.45
N LYS A 272 -12.87 9.27 12.52
CA LYS A 272 -14.04 8.63 11.89
C LYS A 272 -14.81 7.74 12.87
N ASP A 273 -14.09 6.99 13.70
CA ASP A 273 -14.68 5.91 14.49
C ASP A 273 -15.20 6.41 15.85
N HIS A 274 -14.63 7.51 16.34
CA HIS A 274 -14.94 8.08 17.65
C HIS A 274 -15.52 9.50 17.57
N TYR A 275 -15.94 9.99 16.39
CA TYR A 275 -16.45 11.34 16.20
C TYR A 275 -17.48 11.77 17.27
N CYS A 276 -17.17 12.80 18.05
CA CYS A 276 -18.06 13.36 19.06
C CYS A 276 -17.70 14.83 19.37
N ILE A 277 -18.45 15.77 18.80
CA ILE A 277 -18.15 17.21 18.95
C ILE A 277 -18.32 17.71 20.38
N GLU A 278 -19.25 17.12 21.16
CA GLU A 278 -19.46 17.47 22.55
C GLU A 278 -18.26 17.08 23.43
N LYS A 279 -17.73 15.86 23.23
CA LYS A 279 -16.49 15.41 23.89
C LYS A 279 -15.29 16.24 23.43
N ALA A 280 -15.21 16.56 22.14
CA ALA A 280 -14.16 17.43 21.61
C ALA A 280 -14.12 18.75 22.38
N TYR A 281 -15.24 19.48 22.42
CA TYR A 281 -15.33 20.74 23.16
C TYR A 281 -15.04 20.56 24.66
N THR A 282 -15.55 19.49 25.28
CA THR A 282 -15.34 19.21 26.70
C THR A 282 -13.84 19.09 27.04
N TYR A 283 -13.08 18.34 26.26
CA TYR A 283 -11.65 18.17 26.49
C TYR A 283 -10.84 19.41 26.12
N LEU A 284 -11.19 20.12 25.04
CA LEU A 284 -10.59 21.41 24.70
C LEU A 284 -10.79 22.43 25.84
N HIS A 285 -12.00 22.50 26.40
CA HIS A 285 -12.32 23.38 27.52
C HIS A 285 -11.61 22.95 28.81
N LYS A 286 -11.51 21.65 29.08
CA LYS A 286 -10.75 21.11 30.22
C LYS A 286 -9.28 21.52 30.12
N ALA A 287 -8.67 21.37 28.94
CA ALA A 287 -7.29 21.78 28.71
C ALA A 287 -7.08 23.29 28.87
N MET A 288 -7.98 24.11 28.30
CA MET A 288 -7.92 25.57 28.43
C MET A 288 -8.06 26.00 29.89
N THR A 289 -8.97 25.37 30.65
CA THR A 289 -9.13 25.63 32.08
C THR A 289 -7.85 25.31 32.85
N LEU A 290 -7.18 24.21 32.52
CA LEU A 290 -5.90 23.83 33.14
C LEU A 290 -4.78 24.83 32.85
N ARG A 291 -4.73 25.43 31.64
CA ARG A 291 -3.75 26.49 31.31
C ARG A 291 -3.82 27.68 32.26
N PHE A 292 -5.03 28.05 32.67
CA PHE A 292 -5.31 29.20 33.54
C PHE A 292 -5.59 28.83 35.00
N SER A 293 -5.41 27.57 35.40
CA SER A 293 -5.78 27.11 36.75
C SER A 293 -4.90 27.66 37.87
N ASP A 294 -3.68 28.09 37.55
CA ASP A 294 -2.76 28.76 38.48
C ASP A 294 -2.47 30.18 37.97
N PRO A 295 -3.04 31.22 38.60
CA PRO A 295 -2.83 32.60 38.19
C PRO A 295 -1.38 33.06 38.23
N ASN A 296 -0.53 32.41 39.04
CA ASN A 296 0.90 32.74 39.14
C ASN A 296 1.76 32.01 38.12
N ASN A 297 1.23 30.98 37.44
CA ASN A 297 1.92 30.17 36.46
C ASN A 297 0.99 29.77 35.31
N ILE A 298 0.60 30.76 34.51
CA ILE A 298 -0.24 30.58 33.33
C ILE A 298 0.58 29.97 32.18
N ILE A 299 0.07 28.89 31.60
CA ILE A 299 0.71 28.21 30.46
C ILE A 299 0.05 28.67 29.16
N TYR A 300 0.59 29.73 28.56
CA TYR A 300 0.08 30.27 27.29
C TYR A 300 0.28 29.30 26.13
N LYS A 301 -0.65 29.33 25.16
CA LYS A 301 -0.47 28.63 23.88
C LYS A 301 0.62 29.32 23.05
N VAL A 302 1.26 28.55 22.18
CA VAL A 302 2.16 29.05 21.15
C VAL A 302 1.59 28.61 19.80
N PRO A 303 0.65 29.36 19.19
CA PRO A 303 -0.02 28.96 17.96
C PRO A 303 0.94 28.94 16.77
N ASN A 304 0.72 28.00 15.85
CA ASN A 304 1.42 27.99 14.56
C ASN A 304 0.87 29.05 13.60
N GLU A 305 1.62 29.31 12.52
CA GLU A 305 1.14 30.14 11.42
C GLU A 305 -0.18 29.60 10.83
N PRO A 306 -1.15 30.47 10.51
CA PRO A 306 -2.41 30.05 9.92
C PRO A 306 -2.23 29.28 8.63
N ILE A 307 -2.95 28.16 8.50
CA ILE A 307 -2.89 27.30 7.32
C ILE A 307 -4.11 27.59 6.44
N PRO A 308 -3.93 27.92 5.14
CA PRO A 308 -5.04 28.23 4.25
C PRO A 308 -6.09 27.12 4.16
N ALA A 309 -5.65 25.85 4.16
CA ALA A 309 -6.55 24.70 4.16
C ALA A 309 -7.48 24.65 5.39
N TYR A 310 -7.04 25.19 6.52
CA TYR A 310 -7.83 25.30 7.75
C TYR A 310 -8.52 26.66 7.87
N GLU A 311 -8.88 27.32 6.76
CA GLU A 311 -9.53 28.64 6.75
C GLU A 311 -8.67 29.76 7.36
N ASN A 312 -7.34 29.57 7.38
CA ASN A 312 -6.42 30.43 8.13
C ASN A 312 -6.83 30.56 9.61
N TRP A 313 -7.38 29.48 10.18
CA TRP A 313 -7.83 29.45 11.57
C TRP A 313 -6.67 29.65 12.53
N ARG A 314 -6.87 30.54 13.51
CA ARG A 314 -5.96 30.76 14.64
C ARG A 314 -6.56 30.12 15.87
N GLU A 315 -5.75 29.35 16.58
CA GLU A 315 -6.18 28.68 17.80
C GLU A 315 -6.78 29.67 18.80
N THR A 316 -7.78 29.21 19.55
CA THR A 316 -8.31 29.96 20.68
C THR A 316 -7.27 30.01 21.80
N GLU A 317 -7.00 31.21 22.33
CA GLU A 317 -5.97 31.47 23.34
C GLU A 317 -6.55 31.79 24.73
N SER A 318 -7.87 31.99 24.85
CA SER A 318 -8.57 32.27 26.10
C SER A 318 -9.85 31.45 26.25
N ILE A 319 -10.35 31.33 27.48
CA ILE A 319 -11.60 30.62 27.79
C ILE A 319 -12.78 31.28 27.07
N GLU A 320 -12.87 32.61 27.09
CA GLU A 320 -13.97 33.36 26.47
C GLU A 320 -13.96 33.16 24.94
N ARG A 321 -12.77 33.12 24.33
CA ARG A 321 -12.66 32.87 22.89
C ARG A 321 -13.08 31.44 22.54
N LEU A 322 -12.71 30.45 23.35
CA LEU A 322 -13.16 29.07 23.19
C LEU A 322 -14.68 28.93 23.39
N GLU A 323 -15.26 29.61 24.39
CA GLU A 323 -16.71 29.65 24.61
C GLU A 323 -17.47 30.26 23.43
N SER A 324 -16.89 31.27 22.76
CA SER A 324 -17.51 31.90 21.59
C SER A 324 -17.71 30.94 20.40
N ILE A 325 -16.91 29.86 20.32
CA ILE A 325 -17.01 28.87 19.24
C ILE A 325 -17.79 27.61 19.63
N ARG A 326 -18.27 27.50 20.88
CA ARG A 326 -18.94 26.30 21.43
C ARG A 326 -20.07 25.75 20.55
N ASN A 327 -20.87 26.65 19.97
CA ASN A 327 -22.03 26.29 19.16
C ASN A 327 -21.72 26.25 17.65
N ASN A 328 -20.47 26.51 17.25
CA ASN A 328 -20.03 26.49 15.86
C ASN A 328 -19.18 25.23 15.61
N GLN A 329 -19.82 24.19 15.05
CA GLN A 329 -19.15 22.91 14.82
C GLN A 329 -17.96 23.03 13.86
N ASN A 330 -18.08 23.82 12.78
CA ASN A 330 -16.99 24.01 11.83
C ASN A 330 -15.77 24.69 12.49
N ALA A 331 -16.02 25.68 13.35
CA ALA A 331 -14.96 26.32 14.12
C ALA A 331 -14.23 25.31 15.04
N ILE A 332 -14.96 24.42 15.70
CA ILE A 332 -14.35 23.36 16.54
C ILE A 332 -13.53 22.39 15.68
N HIS A 333 -14.00 22.05 14.47
CA HIS A 333 -13.24 21.20 13.55
C HIS A 333 -11.93 21.86 13.10
N MET A 334 -11.95 23.14 12.73
CA MET A 334 -10.75 23.90 12.33
C MET A 334 -9.80 24.12 13.52
N GLU A 335 -10.32 24.50 14.69
CA GLU A 335 -9.56 24.57 15.95
C GLU A 335 -8.81 23.26 16.21
N SER A 336 -9.51 22.14 16.04
CA SER A 336 -8.97 20.81 16.28
C SER A 336 -7.89 20.40 15.28
N LEU A 337 -8.05 20.72 13.99
CA LEU A 337 -7.01 20.44 12.99
C LEU A 337 -5.75 21.27 13.27
N THR A 338 -5.89 22.55 13.62
CA THR A 338 -4.76 23.43 13.95
C THR A 338 -4.05 22.96 15.23
N ILE A 339 -4.78 22.64 16.30
CA ILE A 339 -4.24 22.07 17.54
C ILE A 339 -3.44 20.81 17.26
N ARG A 340 -4.01 19.90 16.47
CA ARG A 340 -3.38 18.62 16.14
C ARG A 340 -2.08 18.81 15.38
N GLU A 341 -2.05 19.70 14.38
CA GLU A 341 -0.81 19.99 13.63
C GLU A 341 0.25 20.67 14.50
N ARG A 342 -0.15 21.50 15.49
CA ARG A 342 0.79 22.06 16.47
C ARG A 342 1.41 21.00 17.38
N ILE A 343 0.59 20.11 17.95
CA ILE A 343 1.05 19.12 18.93
C ILE A 343 1.87 18.00 18.28
N LEU A 344 1.38 17.44 17.17
CA LEU A 344 2.05 16.32 16.50
C LEU A 344 3.21 16.79 15.62
N GLY A 345 3.11 18.00 15.05
CA GLY A 345 4.05 18.51 14.06
C GLY A 345 3.85 17.92 12.66
N ARG A 346 4.38 18.62 11.65
CA ARG A 346 4.22 18.26 10.22
C ARG A 346 4.94 16.96 9.82
N HIS A 347 5.90 16.51 10.62
CA HIS A 347 6.69 15.29 10.38
C HIS A 347 6.13 14.06 11.11
N ASN A 348 4.86 14.11 11.54
CA ASN A 348 4.17 12.98 12.14
C ASN A 348 3.23 12.31 11.12
N SER A 349 3.39 11.00 10.94
CA SER A 349 2.63 10.21 9.97
C SER A 349 1.13 10.07 10.29
N GLU A 350 0.71 10.37 11.51
CA GLU A 350 -0.70 10.30 11.93
C GLU A 350 -1.50 11.55 11.53
N LEU A 351 -0.82 12.67 11.27
CA LEU A 351 -1.45 13.96 10.99
C LEU A 351 -2.36 13.99 9.74
N PRO A 352 -2.00 13.36 8.59
CA PRO A 352 -2.78 13.52 7.36
C PRO A 352 -4.19 12.90 7.42
N GLN A 353 -4.39 11.82 8.18
CA GLN A 353 -5.63 11.03 8.13
C GLN A 353 -6.88 11.82 8.57
N PRO A 354 -6.87 12.54 9.72
CA PRO A 354 -7.98 13.43 10.11
C PRO A 354 -8.27 14.54 9.11
N VAL A 355 -7.24 15.10 8.46
CA VAL A 355 -7.40 16.14 7.43
C VAL A 355 -8.13 15.57 6.22
N ILE A 356 -7.74 14.37 5.78
CA ILE A 356 -8.40 13.62 4.70
C ILE A 356 -9.86 13.32 5.06
N TYR A 357 -10.11 12.81 6.27
CA TYR A 357 -11.46 12.53 6.74
C TYR A 357 -12.35 13.77 6.73
N ARG A 358 -11.86 14.90 7.25
CA ARG A 358 -12.59 16.17 7.21
C ARG A 358 -12.87 16.62 5.78
N GLY A 359 -11.91 16.45 4.86
CA GLY A 359 -12.11 16.72 3.44
C GLY A 359 -13.21 15.85 2.82
N ALA A 360 -13.24 14.56 3.14
CA ALA A 360 -14.28 13.64 2.68
C ALA A 360 -15.68 14.06 3.18
N VAL A 361 -15.80 14.46 4.45
CA VAL A 361 -17.06 14.99 5.00
C VAL A 361 -17.51 16.24 4.22
N PHE A 362 -16.60 17.11 3.80
CA PHE A 362 -16.97 18.23 2.94
C PHE A 362 -17.41 17.81 1.53
N ALA A 363 -16.74 16.82 0.93
CA ALA A 363 -17.14 16.27 -0.37
C ALA A 363 -18.56 15.67 -0.33
N ASP A 364 -18.89 14.91 0.72
CA ASP A 364 -20.23 14.34 0.94
C ASP A 364 -21.32 15.43 1.04
N ASN A 365 -20.95 16.63 1.51
CA ASN A 365 -21.82 17.80 1.58
C ASN A 365 -21.71 18.72 0.34
N ALA A 366 -21.15 18.23 -0.77
CA ALA A 366 -20.91 18.96 -2.02
C ALA A 366 -20.06 20.25 -1.87
N ARG A 367 -19.27 20.36 -0.79
CA ARG A 367 -18.30 21.43 -0.54
C ARG A 367 -16.92 21.04 -1.09
N PHE A 368 -16.86 20.86 -2.41
CA PHE A 368 -15.65 20.42 -3.10
C PHE A 368 -14.49 21.43 -2.97
N ASP A 369 -14.79 22.72 -2.84
CA ASP A 369 -13.83 23.78 -2.55
C ASP A 369 -13.02 23.48 -1.28
N ARG A 370 -13.71 23.16 -0.18
CA ARG A 370 -13.06 22.85 1.10
C ARG A 370 -12.39 21.48 1.11
N CYS A 371 -13.02 20.49 0.46
CA CYS A 371 -12.44 19.17 0.30
C CYS A 371 -11.07 19.23 -0.38
N THR A 372 -10.98 19.92 -1.52
CA THR A 372 -9.76 20.01 -2.33
C THR A 372 -8.63 20.73 -1.58
N ASP A 373 -8.93 21.83 -0.88
CA ASP A 373 -7.94 22.52 -0.04
C ASP A 373 -7.36 21.62 1.06
N LEU A 374 -8.20 20.89 1.78
CA LEU A 374 -7.79 19.98 2.85
C LEU A 374 -6.99 18.79 2.31
N TRP A 375 -7.47 18.15 1.24
CA TRP A 375 -6.77 17.03 0.65
C TRP A 375 -5.44 17.44 0.03
N LEU A 376 -5.30 18.65 -0.52
CA LEU A 376 -4.02 19.14 -1.04
C LEU A 376 -3.01 19.33 0.10
N HIS A 377 -3.45 19.88 1.23
CA HIS A 377 -2.60 19.98 2.42
C HIS A 377 -2.19 18.60 2.93
N ALA A 378 -3.13 17.66 3.02
CA ALA A 378 -2.84 16.29 3.44
C ALA A 378 -1.89 15.57 2.46
N LEU A 379 -2.04 15.78 1.15
CA LEU A 379 -1.16 15.23 0.11
C LEU A 379 0.29 15.66 0.33
N HIS A 380 0.52 16.97 0.56
CA HIS A 380 1.85 17.49 0.86
C HIS A 380 2.40 16.92 2.17
N LEU A 381 1.59 16.86 3.23
CA LEU A 381 2.00 16.25 4.49
C LEU A 381 2.43 14.78 4.29
N ARG A 382 1.70 14.00 3.48
CA ARG A 382 2.08 12.61 3.16
C ARG A 382 3.41 12.53 2.41
N GLN A 383 3.60 13.36 1.38
CA GLN A 383 4.85 13.40 0.62
C GLN A 383 6.06 13.80 1.49
N MET A 384 5.88 14.74 2.42
CA MET A 384 6.90 15.16 3.38
C MET A 384 7.29 14.03 4.35
N ASN A 385 6.34 13.15 4.67
CA ASN A 385 6.55 12.01 5.56
C ASN A 385 6.92 10.71 4.82
N ASN A 386 7.25 10.78 3.52
CA ASN A 386 7.58 9.64 2.67
C ASN A 386 6.51 8.53 2.67
N MET A 387 5.24 8.92 2.78
CA MET A 387 4.09 8.02 2.69
C MET A 387 3.61 7.92 1.24
N SER A 388 3.14 6.74 0.83
CA SER A 388 2.48 6.56 -0.47
C SER A 388 1.27 7.48 -0.62
N ILE A 389 1.14 8.12 -1.78
CA ILE A 389 0.00 8.98 -2.13
C ILE A 389 -0.91 8.37 -3.21
N SER A 390 -0.72 7.10 -3.58
CA SER A 390 -1.48 6.41 -4.65
C SER A 390 -2.99 6.54 -4.49
N LYS A 391 -3.49 6.25 -3.28
CA LYS A 391 -4.92 6.38 -2.93
C LYS A 391 -5.40 7.83 -2.99
N ASP A 392 -4.54 8.79 -2.67
CA ASP A 392 -4.88 10.21 -2.65
C ASP A 392 -4.99 10.77 -4.08
N LEU A 393 -4.06 10.39 -4.97
CA LEU A 393 -4.15 10.70 -6.40
C LEU A 393 -5.45 10.19 -7.01
N LEU A 394 -5.85 8.95 -6.68
CA LEU A 394 -7.09 8.36 -7.19
C LEU A 394 -8.30 9.15 -6.70
N ARG A 395 -8.37 9.45 -5.41
CA ARG A 395 -9.43 10.28 -4.82
C ARG A 395 -9.55 11.64 -5.50
N PHE A 396 -8.44 12.28 -5.83
CA PHE A 396 -8.44 13.53 -6.59
C PHE A 396 -9.02 13.35 -8.00
N SER A 397 -8.59 12.31 -8.73
CA SER A 397 -9.14 12.03 -10.06
C SER A 397 -10.65 11.80 -10.03
N GLN A 398 -11.16 11.10 -9.02
CA GLN A 398 -12.57 10.83 -8.81
C GLN A 398 -13.36 12.11 -8.49
N VAL A 399 -12.91 12.91 -7.52
CA VAL A 399 -13.59 14.16 -7.14
C VAL A 399 -13.54 15.19 -8.26
N PHE A 400 -12.41 15.35 -8.94
CA PHE A 400 -12.30 16.27 -10.08
C PHE A 400 -13.23 15.84 -11.23
N SER A 401 -13.33 14.53 -11.52
CA SER A 401 -14.25 14.02 -12.53
C SER A 401 -15.71 14.28 -12.14
N GLN A 402 -16.07 14.05 -10.87
CA GLN A 402 -17.39 14.35 -10.34
C GLN A 402 -17.74 15.84 -10.43
N MET A 403 -16.79 16.73 -10.08
CA MET A 403 -16.99 18.17 -10.18
C MET A 403 -17.30 18.59 -11.63
N ILE A 404 -16.56 18.07 -12.60
CA ILE A 404 -16.80 18.33 -14.03
C ILE A 404 -18.17 17.78 -14.46
N HIS A 405 -18.53 16.56 -14.05
CA HIS A 405 -19.80 15.93 -14.42
C HIS A 405 -21.00 16.70 -13.87
N VAL A 406 -20.94 17.16 -12.62
CA VAL A 406 -22.03 17.90 -11.95
C VAL A 406 -22.02 19.39 -12.34
N GLY A 407 -20.97 19.87 -13.03
CA GLY A 407 -20.86 21.26 -13.47
C GLY A 407 -20.39 22.24 -12.38
N VAL A 408 -19.68 21.74 -11.36
CA VAL A 408 -19.01 22.57 -10.35
C VAL A 408 -17.69 23.09 -10.91
N GLU A 409 -17.38 24.36 -10.66
CA GLU A 409 -16.13 24.96 -11.12
C GLU A 409 -14.91 24.25 -10.50
N LEU A 410 -14.06 23.69 -11.36
CA LEU A 410 -12.77 23.10 -11.00
C LEU A 410 -11.63 24.03 -11.39
N LYS A 411 -10.83 24.45 -10.41
CA LYS A 411 -9.71 25.38 -10.64
C LYS A 411 -8.54 24.65 -11.29
N PHE A 412 -8.03 25.22 -12.38
CA PHE A 412 -6.88 24.68 -13.12
C PHE A 412 -5.64 24.47 -12.24
N LEU A 413 -5.34 25.44 -11.36
CA LEU A 413 -4.20 25.37 -10.45
C LEU A 413 -4.30 24.18 -9.46
N GLN A 414 -5.51 23.78 -9.07
CA GLN A 414 -5.67 22.61 -8.19
C GLN A 414 -5.29 21.32 -8.90
N VAL A 415 -5.70 21.15 -10.16
CA VAL A 415 -5.31 19.99 -10.99
C VAL A 415 -3.80 20.00 -11.25
N LEU A 416 -3.21 21.17 -11.50
CA LEU A 416 -1.76 21.31 -11.67
C LEU A 416 -0.96 20.90 -10.43
N ASN A 417 -1.42 21.28 -9.23
CA ASN A 417 -0.74 20.92 -7.99
C ASN A 417 -0.79 19.39 -7.75
N VAL A 418 -1.91 18.74 -8.07
CA VAL A 418 -2.01 17.27 -8.00
C VAL A 418 -1.13 16.60 -9.05
N LEU A 419 -1.06 17.14 -10.27
CA LEU A 419 -0.14 16.65 -11.31
C LEU A 419 1.31 16.77 -10.84
N GLU A 420 1.72 17.91 -10.30
CA GLU A 420 3.07 18.11 -9.74
C GLU A 420 3.38 17.07 -8.66
N ALA A 421 2.43 16.82 -7.74
CA ALA A 421 2.59 15.80 -6.72
C ALA A 421 2.76 14.39 -7.32
N SER A 422 1.98 14.05 -8.37
CA SER A 422 2.09 12.76 -9.05
C SER A 422 3.44 12.55 -9.73
N VAL A 423 4.02 13.60 -10.34
CA VAL A 423 5.35 13.54 -10.96
C VAL A 423 6.43 13.31 -9.91
N ILE A 424 6.36 14.03 -8.78
CA ILE A 424 7.30 13.84 -7.66
C ILE A 424 7.21 12.40 -7.10
N GLU A 425 6.01 11.84 -6.99
CA GLU A 425 5.84 10.47 -6.49
C GLU A 425 6.39 9.44 -7.48
N LEU A 426 6.16 9.60 -8.78
CA LEU A 426 6.72 8.72 -9.80
C LEU A 426 8.26 8.78 -9.83
N GLU A 427 8.87 9.94 -9.61
CA GLU A 427 10.33 10.09 -9.44
C GLU A 427 10.85 9.31 -8.22
N LYS A 428 10.13 9.37 -7.09
CA LYS A 428 10.45 8.59 -5.91
C LYS A 428 10.27 7.09 -6.16
N ASN A 429 9.20 6.70 -6.84
CA ASN A 429 8.92 5.30 -7.18
C ASN A 429 10.01 4.72 -8.10
N GLN A 430 10.45 5.48 -9.10
CA GLN A 430 11.57 5.08 -9.96
C GLN A 430 12.86 4.84 -9.16
N SER A 431 13.17 5.74 -8.22
CA SER A 431 14.35 5.59 -7.35
C SER A 431 14.24 4.34 -6.47
N LYS A 432 13.06 4.08 -5.89
CA LYS A 432 12.79 2.88 -5.09
C LYS A 432 12.91 1.58 -5.89
N LEU A 433 12.44 1.57 -7.15
CA LEU A 433 12.56 0.41 -8.03
C LEU A 433 14.03 0.06 -8.32
N ILE A 434 14.85 1.08 -8.61
CA ILE A 434 16.29 0.89 -8.84
C ILE A 434 16.98 0.33 -7.58
N GLU A 435 16.60 0.80 -6.39
CA GLU A 435 17.12 0.27 -5.12
C GLU A 435 16.62 -1.13 -4.79
N SER A 436 15.38 -1.48 -5.17
CA SER A 436 14.82 -2.81 -4.94
C SER A 436 15.43 -3.85 -5.87
N ASP A 437 15.72 -3.51 -7.13
CA ASP A 437 16.36 -4.44 -8.08
C ASP A 437 17.78 -4.85 -7.64
N LEU A 438 18.41 -4.05 -6.77
CA LEU A 438 19.69 -4.38 -6.14
C LEU A 438 19.56 -5.37 -4.97
N LYS A 439 18.34 -5.59 -4.47
CA LYS A 439 18.04 -6.56 -3.41
C LYS A 439 17.41 -7.78 -4.08
N GLU A 440 17.95 -8.98 -3.82
CA GLU A 440 17.53 -10.22 -4.51
C GLU A 440 16.05 -10.62 -4.34
N ASP A 441 15.29 -9.91 -3.49
CA ASP A 441 13.82 -10.02 -3.38
C ASP A 441 13.17 -8.72 -3.93
N GLY A 442 12.68 -8.77 -5.17
CA GLY A 442 11.89 -7.68 -5.76
C GLY A 442 10.58 -7.47 -4.99
N ASP A 443 10.26 -6.23 -4.65
CA ASP A 443 9.07 -5.90 -3.88
C ASP A 443 7.85 -5.72 -4.80
N GLN A 444 7.05 -6.78 -4.95
CA GLN A 444 5.82 -6.77 -5.75
C GLN A 444 4.87 -5.62 -5.38
N SER A 445 4.87 -5.18 -4.11
CA SER A 445 4.03 -4.06 -3.64
C SER A 445 4.43 -2.72 -4.27
N ILE A 446 5.72 -2.50 -4.52
CA ILE A 446 6.21 -1.24 -5.14
C ILE A 446 5.79 -1.20 -6.61
N SER A 447 5.91 -2.32 -7.30
CA SER A 447 5.55 -2.41 -8.71
C SER A 447 4.04 -2.18 -8.94
N GLU A 448 3.18 -2.75 -8.11
CA GLU A 448 1.72 -2.49 -8.14
C GLU A 448 1.39 -1.02 -7.84
N GLU A 449 2.10 -0.39 -6.89
CA GLU A 449 1.94 1.03 -6.60
C GLU A 449 2.32 1.92 -7.80
N VAL A 450 3.42 1.61 -8.48
CA VAL A 450 3.88 2.35 -9.67
C VAL A 450 2.83 2.30 -10.79
N GLU A 451 2.30 1.12 -11.09
CA GLU A 451 1.26 0.95 -12.13
C GLU A 451 -0.01 1.75 -11.80
N SER A 452 -0.44 1.72 -10.54
CA SER A 452 -1.55 2.52 -10.05
C SER A 452 -1.29 4.02 -10.21
N ASN A 453 -0.08 4.48 -9.90
CA ASN A 453 0.30 5.89 -10.01
C ASN A 453 0.40 6.36 -11.47
N ILE A 454 0.95 5.54 -12.38
CA ILE A 454 0.99 5.83 -13.82
C ILE A 454 -0.43 5.99 -14.36
N THR A 455 -1.31 5.02 -14.08
CA THR A 455 -2.70 5.00 -14.55
C THR A 455 -3.49 6.20 -14.01
N THR A 456 -3.34 6.51 -12.73
CA THR A 456 -4.02 7.66 -12.12
C THR A 456 -3.47 8.99 -12.64
N THR A 457 -2.17 9.07 -12.92
CA THR A 457 -1.56 10.25 -13.55
C THR A 457 -2.16 10.49 -14.94
N LEU A 458 -2.42 9.43 -15.71
CA LEU A 458 -3.13 9.55 -16.99
C LEU A 458 -4.54 10.14 -16.83
N TYR A 459 -5.28 9.75 -15.79
CA TYR A 459 -6.60 10.34 -15.49
C TYR A 459 -6.48 11.84 -15.20
N ILE A 460 -5.50 12.24 -14.37
CA ILE A 460 -5.22 13.64 -14.05
C ILE A 460 -4.86 14.44 -15.32
N LEU A 461 -4.06 13.87 -16.23
CA LEU A 461 -3.72 14.49 -17.51
C LEU A 461 -4.95 14.68 -18.41
N THR A 462 -5.85 13.70 -18.46
CA THR A 462 -7.10 13.80 -19.21
C THR A 462 -8.04 14.86 -18.65
N ILE A 463 -8.12 14.95 -17.31
CA ILE A 463 -8.86 16.03 -16.64
C ILE A 463 -8.25 17.40 -16.96
N LEU A 464 -6.92 17.52 -16.89
CA LEU A 464 -6.19 18.74 -17.20
C LEU A 464 -6.44 19.21 -18.63
N THR A 465 -6.32 18.32 -19.62
CA THR A 465 -6.53 18.68 -21.03
C THR A 465 -7.99 19.00 -21.31
N LYS A 466 -8.93 18.33 -20.65
CA LYS A 466 -10.35 18.67 -20.72
C LYS A 466 -10.59 20.10 -20.24
N LEU A 467 -10.01 20.52 -19.11
CA LEU A 467 -10.11 21.90 -18.64
C LEU A 467 -9.52 22.90 -19.65
N MET A 468 -8.34 22.60 -20.22
CA MET A 468 -7.71 23.43 -21.25
C MET A 468 -8.64 23.65 -22.47
N THR A 469 -9.45 22.64 -22.83
CA THR A 469 -10.40 22.76 -23.95
C THR A 469 -11.71 23.48 -23.61
N LEU A 470 -12.15 23.43 -22.35
CA LEU A 470 -13.44 24.01 -21.93
C LEU A 470 -13.37 25.52 -21.68
N ASN A 471 -12.19 26.06 -21.38
CA ASN A 471 -12.05 27.47 -21.01
C ASN A 471 -11.85 28.38 -22.23
N GLU A 472 -12.93 28.98 -22.71
CA GLU A 472 -12.92 29.93 -23.84
C GLU A 472 -12.10 31.21 -23.60
N LYS A 473 -11.87 31.60 -22.34
CA LYS A 473 -11.11 32.81 -21.97
C LYS A 473 -9.61 32.56 -21.84
N GLY A 474 -9.16 31.31 -21.98
CA GLY A 474 -7.78 30.89 -21.72
C GLY A 474 -7.42 30.91 -20.23
N TYR A 475 -6.41 30.14 -19.86
CA TYR A 475 -5.76 30.22 -18.55
C TYR A 475 -4.52 31.12 -18.61
N ASP A 476 -3.97 31.47 -17.46
CA ASP A 476 -2.70 32.22 -17.38
C ASP A 476 -1.61 31.49 -18.18
N GLU A 477 -0.88 32.24 -19.03
CA GLU A 477 0.22 31.72 -19.83
C GLU A 477 1.28 31.06 -18.94
N ILE A 478 1.46 31.55 -17.71
CA ILE A 478 2.38 30.99 -16.72
C ILE A 478 1.91 29.58 -16.31
N ASP A 479 0.63 29.40 -16.01
CA ASP A 479 0.06 28.11 -15.60
C ASP A 479 0.12 27.09 -16.73
N ILE A 480 -0.16 27.51 -17.97
CA ILE A 480 -0.05 26.64 -19.16
C ILE A 480 1.40 26.22 -19.39
N LYS A 481 2.38 27.12 -19.24
CA LYS A 481 3.81 26.76 -19.32
C LYS A 481 4.21 25.79 -18.22
N LYS A 482 3.71 25.99 -16.99
CA LYS A 482 3.93 25.06 -15.88
C LYS A 482 3.36 23.67 -16.20
N ALA A 483 2.16 23.60 -16.77
CA ALA A 483 1.55 22.35 -17.23
C ALA A 483 2.47 21.59 -18.21
N HIS A 484 2.91 22.24 -19.28
CA HIS A 484 3.79 21.64 -20.28
C HIS A 484 5.13 21.20 -19.70
N TYR A 485 5.68 21.99 -18.77
CA TYR A 485 6.92 21.64 -18.06
C TYR A 485 6.76 20.38 -17.21
N LEU A 486 5.67 20.26 -16.45
CA LEU A 486 5.39 19.06 -15.65
C LEU A 486 5.20 17.82 -16.52
N VAL A 487 4.46 17.94 -17.62
CA VAL A 487 4.27 16.83 -18.57
C VAL A 487 5.59 16.45 -19.25
N HIS A 488 6.43 17.43 -19.58
CA HIS A 488 7.76 17.15 -20.11
C HIS A 488 8.63 16.38 -19.11
N LYS A 489 8.63 16.79 -17.83
CA LYS A 489 9.33 16.09 -16.75
C LYS A 489 8.81 14.65 -16.61
N LEU A 490 7.49 14.47 -16.64
CA LEU A 490 6.84 13.17 -16.60
C LEU A 490 7.27 12.26 -17.76
N CYS A 491 7.25 12.76 -19.01
CA CYS A 491 7.72 12.01 -20.18
C CYS A 491 9.20 11.62 -20.07
N ALA A 492 10.04 12.50 -19.50
CA ALA A 492 11.47 12.25 -19.32
C ALA A 492 11.77 11.11 -18.33
N LEU A 493 10.84 10.75 -17.43
CA LEU A 493 11.00 9.61 -16.52
C LEU A 493 11.00 8.27 -17.25
N LYS A 494 10.41 8.20 -18.46
CA LYS A 494 10.29 6.98 -19.27
C LYS A 494 9.70 5.79 -18.49
N MET A 495 8.73 6.07 -17.63
CA MET A 495 8.04 5.03 -16.88
C MET A 495 7.05 4.26 -17.77
N ALA A 496 6.91 2.96 -17.50
CA ALA A 496 6.01 2.05 -18.18
C ALA A 496 5.37 1.08 -17.17
N LEU A 497 4.23 0.51 -17.55
CA LEU A 497 3.62 -0.62 -16.83
C LEU A 497 4.47 -1.89 -16.99
N LYS A 498 4.14 -2.97 -16.26
CA LYS A 498 4.87 -4.27 -16.36
C LYS A 498 4.85 -4.86 -17.77
N ASP A 499 3.80 -4.59 -18.54
CA ASP A 499 3.66 -5.01 -19.92
C ASP A 499 4.39 -4.10 -20.92
N GLY A 500 5.12 -3.08 -20.45
CA GLY A 500 5.87 -2.14 -21.27
C GLY A 500 5.06 -0.96 -21.81
N GLN A 501 3.75 -0.88 -21.54
CA GLN A 501 2.93 0.23 -22.00
C GLN A 501 3.31 1.55 -21.29
N THR A 502 3.60 2.58 -22.09
CA THR A 502 3.86 3.95 -21.61
C THR A 502 2.56 4.75 -21.50
N LEU A 503 2.59 5.94 -20.87
CA LEU A 503 1.44 6.86 -20.84
C LEU A 503 0.86 7.15 -22.24
N LEU A 504 1.71 7.21 -23.27
CA LEU A 504 1.25 7.44 -24.63
C LEU A 504 0.53 6.20 -25.22
N HIS A 505 0.98 4.98 -24.90
CA HIS A 505 0.24 3.76 -25.26
C HIS A 505 -1.15 3.80 -24.63
N LEU A 506 -1.22 4.04 -23.32
CA LEU A 506 -2.48 4.08 -22.59
C LEU A 506 -3.42 5.19 -23.08
N ALA A 507 -2.89 6.37 -23.42
CA ALA A 507 -3.69 7.48 -23.92
C ALA A 507 -4.38 7.18 -25.28
N VAL A 508 -3.78 6.30 -26.10
CA VAL A 508 -4.30 5.96 -27.43
C VAL A 508 -4.96 4.58 -27.49
N ASN A 509 -4.94 3.83 -26.40
CA ASN A 509 -5.54 2.51 -26.29
C ASN A 509 -7.01 2.61 -25.85
N ALA A 510 -7.94 2.06 -26.65
CA ALA A 510 -9.36 2.02 -26.32
C ALA A 510 -9.67 1.08 -25.13
N ASP A 511 -8.80 0.12 -24.86
CA ASP A 511 -8.93 -0.86 -23.80
C ASP A 511 -8.27 -0.43 -22.48
N THR A 512 -7.73 0.80 -22.42
CA THR A 512 -7.17 1.35 -21.18
C THR A 512 -8.24 1.34 -20.08
N PRO A 513 -8.01 0.63 -18.96
CA PRO A 513 -9.00 0.53 -17.90
C PRO A 513 -9.21 1.90 -17.24
N VAL A 514 -10.47 2.21 -16.96
CA VAL A 514 -10.88 3.42 -16.24
C VAL A 514 -11.63 3.01 -14.99
N ASP A 515 -11.28 3.63 -13.87
CA ASP A 515 -12.00 3.45 -12.62
C ASP A 515 -13.50 3.78 -12.77
N ASP A 516 -14.36 2.89 -12.28
CA ASP A 516 -15.81 2.97 -12.50
C ASP A 516 -16.52 4.01 -11.61
N PHE A 517 -15.79 4.65 -10.69
CA PHE A 517 -16.35 5.60 -9.73
C PHE A 517 -16.12 7.06 -10.17
N HIS A 518 -17.10 7.63 -10.89
CA HIS A 518 -17.10 8.98 -11.51
C HIS A 518 -15.99 9.25 -12.55
N THR A 519 -14.86 8.54 -12.51
CA THR A 519 -13.71 8.78 -13.39
C THR A 519 -14.06 8.53 -14.87
N ASN A 520 -14.90 7.53 -15.15
CA ASN A 520 -15.41 7.18 -16.48
C ASN A 520 -16.33 8.25 -17.13
N ASP A 521 -16.85 9.21 -16.35
CA ASP A 521 -17.64 10.33 -16.87
C ASP A 521 -16.78 11.28 -17.71
N VAL A 522 -15.50 11.41 -17.34
CA VAL A 522 -14.54 12.35 -17.95
C VAL A 522 -13.44 11.62 -18.71
N CYS A 523 -12.83 10.60 -18.10
CA CYS A 523 -11.71 9.86 -18.68
C CYS A 523 -12.22 8.81 -19.65
N LYS A 524 -12.02 9.05 -20.95
CA LYS A 524 -12.35 8.13 -22.05
C LYS A 524 -11.16 8.01 -22.97
N PHE A 525 -10.82 6.78 -23.34
CA PHE A 525 -9.70 6.48 -24.23
C PHE A 525 -10.21 5.79 -25.51
N PRO A 526 -9.57 6.03 -26.67
CA PRO A 526 -8.43 6.93 -26.89
C PRO A 526 -8.77 8.42 -26.66
N CYS A 527 -7.80 9.19 -26.17
CA CYS A 527 -7.97 10.62 -25.86
C CYS A 527 -7.02 11.48 -26.68
N ALA A 528 -7.53 12.09 -27.76
CA ALA A 528 -6.71 12.87 -28.70
C ALA A 528 -5.99 14.07 -28.06
N THR A 529 -6.66 14.80 -27.16
CA THR A 529 -6.06 15.97 -26.51
C THR A 529 -4.94 15.60 -25.56
N THR A 530 -5.11 14.50 -24.81
CA THR A 530 -4.06 13.96 -23.92
C THR A 530 -2.88 13.40 -24.71
N ALA A 531 -3.14 12.61 -25.76
CA ALA A 531 -2.09 12.11 -26.63
C ALA A 531 -1.29 13.26 -27.27
N LYS A 532 -1.98 14.29 -27.78
CA LYS A 532 -1.34 15.48 -28.34
C LYS A 532 -0.45 16.21 -27.35
N LEU A 533 -0.93 16.44 -26.12
CA LEU A 533 -0.13 17.09 -25.07
C LEU A 533 1.13 16.27 -24.75
N LEU A 534 0.99 14.95 -24.59
CA LEU A 534 2.12 14.05 -24.35
C LEU A 534 3.16 14.13 -25.48
N ILE A 535 2.72 14.09 -26.74
CA ILE A 535 3.58 14.19 -27.92
C ILE A 535 4.31 15.54 -27.93
N GLN A 536 3.60 16.66 -27.73
CA GLN A 536 4.18 18.00 -27.69
C GLN A 536 5.22 18.18 -26.58
N CYS A 537 5.04 17.46 -25.46
CA CYS A 537 5.95 17.47 -24.33
C CYS A 537 7.10 16.43 -24.44
N GLY A 538 7.22 15.72 -25.56
CA GLY A 538 8.35 14.84 -25.85
C GLY A 538 8.15 13.38 -25.39
N ALA A 539 6.91 12.89 -25.34
CA ALA A 539 6.66 11.46 -25.24
C ALA A 539 7.28 10.72 -26.45
N ASP A 540 7.90 9.56 -26.19
CA ASP A 540 8.47 8.74 -27.26
C ASP A 540 7.37 8.04 -28.05
N VAL A 541 7.11 8.55 -29.26
CA VAL A 541 6.08 8.03 -30.18
C VAL A 541 6.44 6.67 -30.77
N ASN A 542 7.68 6.22 -30.61
CA ASN A 542 8.20 4.94 -31.08
C ASN A 542 8.54 3.99 -29.92
N ALA A 543 8.17 4.32 -28.68
CA ALA A 543 8.26 3.40 -27.56
C ALA A 543 7.53 2.09 -27.90
N MET A 544 8.07 0.96 -27.43
CA MET A 544 7.54 -0.37 -27.68
C MET A 544 7.14 -1.02 -26.36
N ASP A 545 5.93 -1.57 -26.30
CA ASP A 545 5.53 -2.47 -25.22
C ASP A 545 6.25 -3.83 -25.30
N ASN A 546 5.96 -4.76 -24.39
CA ASN A 546 6.58 -6.09 -24.37
C ASN A 546 6.24 -6.94 -25.61
N GLU A 547 5.13 -6.65 -26.29
CA GLU A 547 4.76 -7.26 -27.57
C GLU A 547 5.35 -6.50 -28.76
N ARG A 548 6.15 -5.46 -28.51
CA ARG A 548 6.71 -4.55 -29.51
C ARG A 548 5.67 -3.74 -30.30
N ASN A 549 4.46 -3.57 -29.77
CA ASN A 549 3.53 -2.62 -30.32
C ASN A 549 3.98 -1.20 -29.96
N THR A 550 3.95 -0.30 -30.92
CA THR A 550 4.11 1.15 -30.69
C THR A 550 2.75 1.80 -30.46
N PRO A 551 2.64 3.05 -29.97
CA PRO A 551 1.35 3.74 -29.88
C PRO A 551 0.60 3.77 -31.22
N LEU A 552 1.34 3.80 -32.34
CA LEU A 552 0.74 3.70 -33.68
C LEU A 552 0.16 2.32 -33.99
N HIS A 553 0.77 1.22 -33.52
CA HIS A 553 0.17 -0.13 -33.62
C HIS A 553 -1.11 -0.28 -32.81
N ILE A 554 -1.22 0.45 -31.70
CA ILE A 554 -2.39 0.39 -30.81
C ILE A 554 -3.57 1.17 -31.42
N ILE A 555 -3.38 2.45 -31.79
CA ILE A 555 -4.50 3.30 -32.22
C ILE A 555 -5.17 2.80 -33.53
N VAL A 556 -4.41 2.14 -34.41
CA VAL A 556 -4.92 1.62 -35.69
C VAL A 556 -5.86 0.42 -35.52
N GLN A 557 -5.87 -0.21 -34.35
CA GLN A 557 -6.77 -1.30 -33.99
C GLN A 557 -8.14 -0.80 -33.49
N TYR A 558 -8.32 0.51 -33.31
CA TYR A 558 -9.54 1.10 -32.77
C TYR A 558 -10.79 0.79 -33.61
N GLU A 559 -11.73 0.05 -33.00
CA GLU A 559 -12.89 -0.53 -33.69
C GLU A 559 -14.09 0.42 -33.87
N LYS A 560 -14.04 1.65 -33.31
CA LYS A 560 -15.11 2.67 -33.45
C LYS A 560 -14.75 3.84 -34.40
N PRO A 561 -14.07 3.62 -35.54
CA PRO A 561 -13.50 4.71 -36.34
C PRO A 561 -14.55 5.53 -37.09
N ILE A 562 -15.78 5.01 -37.27
CA ILE A 562 -16.83 5.69 -38.02
C ILE A 562 -17.59 6.67 -37.11
N SER A 563 -17.89 6.26 -35.88
CA SER A 563 -18.57 7.11 -34.89
C SER A 563 -17.64 8.14 -34.25
N ASP A 564 -16.33 7.87 -34.23
CA ASP A 564 -15.31 8.70 -33.58
C ASP A 564 -14.10 8.93 -34.48
N PHE A 565 -14.38 9.30 -35.74
CA PHE A 565 -13.39 9.53 -36.77
C PHE A 565 -12.35 10.58 -36.38
N MET A 566 -12.80 11.68 -35.76
CA MET A 566 -11.92 12.82 -35.47
C MET A 566 -10.83 12.47 -34.44
N THR A 567 -11.16 11.64 -33.45
CA THR A 567 -10.18 11.19 -32.44
C THR A 567 -9.11 10.32 -33.08
N LEU A 568 -9.52 9.30 -33.85
CA LEU A 568 -8.60 8.44 -34.61
C LEU A 568 -7.71 9.25 -35.55
N HIS A 569 -8.33 10.14 -36.34
CA HIS A 569 -7.64 10.95 -37.33
C HIS A 569 -6.60 11.89 -36.68
N SER A 570 -6.98 12.62 -35.62
CA SER A 570 -6.08 13.53 -34.92
C SER A 570 -4.88 12.80 -34.33
N ILE A 571 -5.10 11.66 -33.66
CA ILE A 571 -4.01 10.91 -33.01
C ILE A 571 -3.02 10.38 -34.04
N ILE A 572 -3.49 9.77 -35.14
CA ILE A 572 -2.59 9.27 -36.19
C ILE A 572 -1.78 10.42 -36.80
N LEU A 573 -2.40 11.57 -37.07
CA LEU A 573 -1.69 12.72 -37.61
C LEU A 573 -0.66 13.30 -36.64
N ASP A 574 -1.01 13.43 -35.36
CA ASP A 574 -0.09 13.94 -34.34
C ASP A 574 1.10 12.98 -34.15
N LEU A 575 0.88 11.67 -34.16
CA LEU A 575 1.94 10.65 -34.08
C LEU A 575 2.87 10.70 -35.30
N VAL A 576 2.32 10.64 -36.52
CA VAL A 576 3.11 10.67 -37.76
C VAL A 576 3.82 12.01 -37.93
N GLY A 577 3.17 13.11 -37.54
CA GLY A 577 3.75 14.45 -37.54
C GLY A 577 4.91 14.61 -36.55
N ALA A 578 4.96 13.77 -35.50
CA ALA A 578 6.04 13.68 -34.53
C ALA A 578 7.04 12.55 -34.84
N ASP A 579 7.11 12.11 -36.10
CA ASP A 579 8.05 11.09 -36.59
C ASP A 579 7.82 9.66 -36.04
N ALA A 580 6.55 9.28 -35.82
CA ALA A 580 6.21 7.87 -35.58
C ALA A 580 6.48 7.00 -36.83
N HIS A 581 7.22 5.91 -36.64
CA HIS A 581 7.56 4.98 -37.69
C HIS A 581 6.38 4.08 -38.06
N MET A 582 5.88 4.24 -39.29
CA MET A 582 4.82 3.40 -39.89
C MET A 582 5.29 2.01 -40.33
N ASP A 583 6.59 1.74 -40.19
CA ASP A 583 7.23 0.53 -40.69
C ASP A 583 7.97 -0.26 -39.62
N THR A 584 7.79 0.15 -38.35
CA THR A 584 8.08 -0.68 -37.19
C THR A 584 7.29 -1.97 -37.27
N VAL A 585 7.85 -3.06 -36.74
CA VAL A 585 7.13 -4.33 -36.63
C VAL A 585 7.03 -4.78 -35.18
N ASN A 586 5.84 -5.26 -34.82
CA ASN A 586 5.62 -5.89 -33.53
C ASN A 586 6.19 -7.32 -33.50
N SER A 587 6.00 -8.02 -32.39
CA SER A 587 6.51 -9.39 -32.19
C SER A 587 5.85 -10.41 -33.12
N GLN A 588 4.69 -10.10 -33.70
CA GLN A 588 4.03 -10.91 -34.74
C GLN A 588 4.56 -10.60 -36.15
N GLY A 589 5.50 -9.67 -36.29
CA GLY A 589 6.04 -9.22 -37.58
C GLY A 589 5.09 -8.32 -38.37
N LYS A 590 4.02 -7.80 -37.75
CA LYS A 590 3.05 -6.90 -38.39
C LYS A 590 3.49 -5.45 -38.25
N THR A 591 3.35 -4.68 -39.31
CA THR A 591 3.46 -3.21 -39.26
C THR A 591 2.17 -2.58 -38.72
N PRO A 592 2.15 -1.28 -38.35
CA PRO A 592 0.89 -0.60 -38.05
C PRO A 592 -0.14 -0.67 -39.18
N PHE A 593 0.30 -0.72 -40.44
CA PHE A 593 -0.60 -0.93 -41.57
C PHE A 593 -1.22 -2.33 -41.56
N ASP A 594 -0.42 -3.36 -41.31
CA ASP A 594 -0.90 -4.76 -41.24
C ASP A 594 -1.75 -5.04 -39.99
N ALA A 595 -1.55 -4.24 -38.94
CA ALA A 595 -2.32 -4.30 -37.70
C ALA A 595 -3.64 -3.52 -37.75
N ALA A 596 -3.86 -2.70 -38.79
CA ALA A 596 -5.08 -1.90 -38.91
C ALA A 596 -6.32 -2.81 -39.01
N THR A 597 -7.31 -2.59 -38.16
CA THR A 597 -8.55 -3.40 -38.12
C THR A 597 -9.64 -2.85 -39.03
N THR A 598 -9.49 -1.61 -39.51
CA THR A 598 -10.52 -0.90 -40.26
C THR A 598 -9.95 -0.19 -41.49
N GLY A 599 -10.71 -0.18 -42.59
CA GLY A 599 -10.31 0.49 -43.83
C GLY A 599 -10.10 2.00 -43.69
N VAL A 600 -10.71 2.63 -42.67
CA VAL A 600 -10.49 4.06 -42.36
C VAL A 600 -9.06 4.29 -41.88
N ALA A 601 -8.57 3.47 -40.94
CA ALA A 601 -7.21 3.55 -40.44
C ALA A 601 -6.20 3.30 -41.58
N GLU A 602 -6.45 2.30 -42.43
CA GLU A 602 -5.63 2.01 -43.61
C GLU A 602 -5.54 3.22 -44.56
N ILE A 603 -6.66 3.88 -44.85
CA ILE A 603 -6.69 5.07 -45.72
C ILE A 603 -5.86 6.21 -45.11
N ILE A 604 -6.02 6.48 -43.81
CA ILE A 604 -5.27 7.54 -43.14
C ILE A 604 -3.77 7.24 -43.21
N LEU A 605 -3.33 6.03 -42.85
CA LEU A 605 -1.92 5.63 -42.94
C LEU A 605 -1.38 5.75 -44.37
N ARG A 606 -2.14 5.29 -45.36
CA ARG A 606 -1.72 5.33 -46.78
C ARG A 606 -1.55 6.75 -47.29
N THR A 607 -2.39 7.69 -46.86
CA THR A 607 -2.28 9.10 -47.25
C THR A 607 -1.10 9.81 -46.58
N GLN A 608 -0.67 9.33 -45.41
CA GLN A 608 0.45 9.89 -44.67
C GLN A 608 1.80 9.20 -44.95
N THR A 609 1.81 8.09 -45.70
CA THR A 609 3.01 7.26 -45.90
C THR A 609 4.13 8.06 -46.56
N LYS A 610 5.20 8.35 -45.81
CA LYS A 610 6.47 8.88 -46.32
C LYS A 610 7.59 7.90 -46.01
N LEU A 611 7.90 7.02 -46.96
CA LEU A 611 9.02 6.08 -46.84
C LEU A 611 10.35 6.82 -47.01
N SER A 612 11.13 6.91 -45.93
CA SER A 612 12.49 7.43 -46.01
C SER A 612 13.44 6.40 -46.61
N LEU A 613 14.51 6.85 -47.25
CA LEU A 613 15.58 5.97 -47.75
C LEU A 613 16.21 5.14 -46.60
N LYS A 614 16.30 5.75 -45.42
CA LYS A 614 16.84 5.14 -44.20
C LYS A 614 15.97 3.93 -43.76
N CYS A 615 14.66 4.10 -43.77
CA CYS A 615 13.67 3.05 -43.51
C CYS A 615 13.75 1.90 -44.53
N MET A 616 13.82 2.23 -45.83
CA MET A 616 13.94 1.22 -46.89
C MET A 616 15.25 0.40 -46.76
N ALA A 617 16.36 1.06 -46.44
CA ALA A 617 17.64 0.39 -46.22
C ALA A 617 17.60 -0.54 -44.99
N ALA A 618 17.03 -0.08 -43.86
CA ALA A 618 16.86 -0.91 -42.66
C ALA A 618 15.99 -2.15 -42.93
N LYS A 619 14.89 -1.98 -43.66
CA LYS A 619 14.04 -3.09 -44.12
C LYS A 619 14.80 -4.08 -44.98
N ALA A 620 15.59 -3.62 -45.95
CA ALA A 620 16.39 -4.51 -46.80
C ALA A 620 17.41 -5.30 -45.96
N VAL A 621 18.10 -4.64 -45.01
CA VAL A 621 19.04 -5.30 -44.10
C VAL A 621 18.38 -6.45 -43.34
N LYS A 622 17.17 -6.23 -42.79
CA LYS A 622 16.43 -7.28 -42.07
C LYS A 622 15.84 -8.34 -43.00
N ALA A 623 15.24 -7.96 -44.12
CA ALA A 623 14.62 -8.89 -45.07
C ALA A 623 15.63 -9.88 -45.68
N TYR A 624 16.87 -9.46 -45.90
CA TYR A 624 17.95 -10.31 -46.42
C TYR A 624 18.87 -10.88 -45.32
N ASN A 625 18.51 -10.71 -44.04
CA ASN A 625 19.25 -11.17 -42.87
C ASN A 625 20.75 -10.79 -42.91
N LEU A 626 21.04 -9.56 -43.31
CA LEU A 626 22.42 -9.06 -43.45
C LEU A 626 23.02 -8.75 -42.06
N LEU A 627 24.28 -9.12 -41.85
CA LEU A 627 25.02 -8.79 -40.63
C LEU A 627 25.29 -7.27 -40.55
N TYR A 628 24.64 -6.58 -39.62
CA TYR A 628 24.79 -5.14 -39.42
C TYR A 628 25.50 -4.76 -38.12
N CYS A 629 25.41 -5.59 -37.06
CA CYS A 629 26.06 -5.32 -35.78
C CYS A 629 27.59 -5.20 -35.95
N GLY A 630 28.17 -4.09 -35.51
CA GLY A 630 29.60 -3.76 -35.69
C GLY A 630 29.98 -3.29 -37.11
N ASN A 631 29.08 -3.39 -38.09
CA ASN A 631 29.28 -2.96 -39.47
C ASN A 631 28.62 -1.60 -39.78
N VAL A 632 27.68 -1.16 -38.96
CA VAL A 632 27.06 0.16 -39.00
C VAL A 632 27.35 0.92 -37.71
N PRO A 633 27.29 2.27 -37.70
CA PRO A 633 27.33 3.04 -36.47
C PRO A 633 26.33 2.51 -35.44
N ARG A 634 26.74 2.39 -34.15
CA ARG A 634 25.88 1.87 -33.07
C ARG A 634 24.50 2.55 -32.98
N CYS A 635 24.43 3.84 -33.30
CA CYS A 635 23.16 4.60 -33.32
C CYS A 635 22.18 4.15 -34.42
N LEU A 636 22.63 3.38 -35.43
CA LEU A 636 21.81 2.78 -36.47
C LEU A 636 21.44 1.33 -36.20
N GLU A 637 22.11 0.64 -35.27
CA GLU A 637 21.78 -0.75 -34.93
C GLU A 637 20.37 -0.84 -34.32
N SER A 638 20.06 0.00 -33.32
CA SER A 638 18.71 0.11 -32.75
C SER A 638 17.66 0.54 -33.78
N PHE A 639 18.05 1.40 -34.72
CA PHE A 639 17.19 1.82 -35.82
C PHE A 639 16.85 0.65 -36.76
N ILE A 640 17.82 -0.20 -37.09
CA ILE A 640 17.59 -1.37 -37.94
C ILE A 640 16.78 -2.44 -37.19
N GLU A 641 16.94 -2.56 -35.88
CA GLU A 641 16.15 -3.48 -35.03
C GLU A 641 14.66 -3.15 -34.98
N LEU A 642 14.29 -1.87 -35.05
CA LEU A 642 12.88 -1.44 -35.13
C LEU A 642 12.13 -2.05 -36.33
N HIS A 643 12.84 -2.39 -37.42
CA HIS A 643 12.27 -2.79 -38.71
C HIS A 643 12.30 -4.30 -38.96
N GLY A 644 12.49 -5.11 -37.92
CA GLY A 644 12.41 -6.57 -37.99
C GLY A 644 12.01 -7.19 -36.64
N PRO A 645 11.48 -8.43 -36.64
CA PRO A 645 11.19 -9.13 -35.39
C PRO A 645 12.46 -9.24 -34.55
N GLY A 646 12.30 -9.24 -33.22
CA GLY A 646 13.40 -9.23 -32.24
C GLY A 646 14.45 -10.28 -32.52
N LEU A 647 15.66 -10.07 -32.00
CA LEU A 647 16.80 -10.95 -32.17
C LEU A 647 16.44 -12.40 -31.80
N ASN A 648 16.15 -13.24 -32.79
CA ASN A 648 16.51 -14.65 -32.73
C ASN A 648 18.04 -14.71 -32.87
N GLN A 649 18.77 -14.33 -31.81
CA GLN A 649 20.15 -14.78 -31.66
C GLN A 649 20.07 -16.22 -31.15
N GLY A 650 20.31 -17.15 -32.08
CA GLY A 650 20.63 -18.53 -31.72
C GLY A 650 21.98 -18.65 -31.03
#